data_AF-A0A2M7AHA7-F1
#
_entry.id   AF-A0A2M7AHA7-F1
#
_cell.length_a   1.000
_cell.length_b   1.000
_cell.length_c   1.000
_cell.angle_alpha   90.00
_cell.angle_beta   90.00
_cell.angle_gamma   90.00
#
_symmetry.space_group_name_H-M   'P 1'
#
loop_
_entity.id
_entity.type
_entity.pdbx_description
1 polymer ?
#
loop_
_entity_poly.entity_id
_entity_poly.type
_entity_poly.pdbx_seq_one_letter_code
_entity_poly.pdbx_strand_id
1 'polypeptide(L)'
;EFDGIIPLAARNKKTSVLVEGYKLSPQTGEIIYAPDRGMNGAVAYPIEFPVTTAYHEALVVVFRCRAYGIYDLVDPQNFSYLKSVQIYDGETDSEPNSFGFAFPWETDWKRKSEEDCGVIFAEPKMRVKIVMGSGLGANRFLLLNSNFKEFTGKGYLLPEEEGNIFDTSYKAATDLWWLDEGRISLLSKHRIINKGMSDLHQTTRKILDQAKKLKREGEYSGFFSYSRAAWGYETQVYPQVRKTADDVVKGVLFYLAMLLPLCFFLERLIFAFRDLQRQLIATALLFVAFFACFRYIHPAFDITLNPSFVLLAFLILALSLLVIFLIVGKFEEQIKKVRGTMREAHQADVGRMSVAAVALSLGISNMRKRKGRTALTCITLILLTFTVLSFTSVVSERRTNIIPTKGKALYNGILIRNGAWDPPLDNPTSEHLLDEFGKKGIVVGRSWYLTREEEKKEVVIRRTIKRTLNNRSCQIAAVQGLDVEERRVTHLDKTLIGGRWFKKGEDAECILPQKIAKLLKIRERDLGKAEVAFGGMNFKVVGIFSSQTYKKFTDLDGEILTPVDWEKQKGLEEERRVQKEVFMKYTHFEPDDIILISNQALSKVGGDLRSVAISFPTSKKAEKTLEELMKRVSLNIYAGMEGKLYRFSSLTATSLIGLEDLFIPILIAALIVLNTMLGSVYERTKEITTFSSLGLAPAHIGALFLAESLVYAVIGAVSGYLIAQGVVKVIVTFNLLPGLYLNYSSLSAVASTSIVMLVVLLSTIYPAKKASEVATPAIERSWRLPEPEGDTWKVKLPFSVMGEEVIGLHSFIQEWLKSFQEYSVGNLVTEKVKGFTFPWKELEGTLGKELSLVLTPLMGEEVLVFEIDFRSWLAPFDLGVSQEVKLQFLPTSLEKVFDIQLTIKRLSGEIGDWKRTNRRFLTLLRKQFLIWRTLSVEAKEGYIEQGRR
;
A
#
# COMPACT_ATOMS: atom_id res chain seq x y z
N GLU A 1 47.01 -0.68 -29.90
CA GLU A 1 47.29 -0.51 -28.46
C GLU A 1 47.69 0.94 -28.22
N PHE A 2 47.13 1.59 -27.20
CA PHE A 2 47.64 2.88 -26.73
C PHE A 2 48.67 2.59 -25.65
N ASP A 3 49.94 2.81 -25.96
CA ASP A 3 51.04 2.53 -25.06
C ASP A 3 50.93 3.39 -23.78
N GLY A 4 51.01 2.76 -22.61
CA GLY A 4 50.90 3.43 -21.29
C GLY A 4 49.48 3.64 -20.73
N ILE A 5 48.42 3.13 -21.36
CA ILE A 5 47.06 3.16 -20.79
C ILE A 5 46.76 1.84 -20.06
N ILE A 6 46.64 1.91 -18.73
CA ILE A 6 46.25 0.77 -17.88
C ILE A 6 44.87 0.23 -18.35
N PRO A 7 44.71 -1.08 -18.59
CA PRO A 7 43.43 -1.68 -18.99
C PRO A 7 42.31 -1.36 -17.98
N LEU A 8 41.10 -1.05 -18.44
CA LEU A 8 39.93 -0.78 -17.60
C LEU A 8 39.68 -1.90 -16.56
N ALA A 9 39.97 -3.15 -16.94
CA ALA A 9 39.89 -4.33 -16.09
C ALA A 9 40.80 -4.27 -14.83
N ALA A 10 41.94 -3.57 -14.89
CA ALA A 10 42.87 -3.47 -13.77
C ALA A 10 42.37 -2.55 -12.63
N ARG A 11 41.27 -1.80 -12.84
CA ARG A 11 40.68 -0.93 -11.82
C ARG A 11 39.58 -1.60 -10.98
N ASN A 12 39.34 -2.91 -11.15
CA ASN A 12 38.27 -3.65 -10.46
C ASN A 12 36.86 -3.02 -10.62
N LYS A 13 36.69 -2.17 -11.65
CA LYS A 13 35.43 -1.49 -11.98
C LYS A 13 34.82 -2.16 -13.20
N LYS A 14 33.59 -2.66 -13.05
CA LYS A 14 32.76 -3.12 -14.16
C LYS A 14 32.22 -1.89 -14.88
N THR A 15 32.96 -1.36 -15.85
CA THR A 15 32.46 -0.30 -16.72
C THR A 15 31.62 -0.96 -17.82
N SER A 16 30.33 -0.63 -17.85
CA SER A 16 29.42 -1.02 -18.92
C SER A 16 29.76 -0.25 -20.18
N VAL A 17 29.73 -0.91 -21.33
CA VAL A 17 29.92 -0.29 -22.65
C VAL A 17 28.68 -0.56 -23.49
N LEU A 18 28.15 0.50 -24.09
CA LEU A 18 27.07 0.46 -25.07
C LEU A 18 27.68 0.45 -26.47
N VAL A 19 27.29 -0.51 -27.31
CA VAL A 19 27.72 -0.61 -28.70
C VAL A 19 26.51 -0.54 -29.62
N GLU A 20 26.49 0.44 -30.51
CA GLU A 20 25.38 0.68 -31.43
C GLU A 20 25.86 0.70 -32.88
N GLY A 21 25.05 0.12 -33.77
CA GLY A 21 25.31 0.05 -35.21
C GLY A 21 24.26 0.83 -36.00
N TYR A 22 24.72 1.73 -36.86
CA TYR A 22 23.86 2.54 -37.72
C TYR A 22 24.27 2.43 -39.18
N LYS A 23 23.29 2.38 -40.09
CA LYS A 23 23.53 2.48 -41.54
C LYS A 23 22.97 3.80 -42.05
N LEU A 24 23.82 4.56 -42.73
CA LEU A 24 23.45 5.83 -43.35
C LEU A 24 23.10 5.64 -44.83
N SER A 25 22.14 6.42 -45.32
CA SER A 25 21.82 6.57 -46.73
C SER A 25 22.99 7.24 -47.46
N PRO A 26 23.56 6.64 -48.51
CA PRO A 26 24.64 7.26 -49.28
C PRO A 26 24.24 8.59 -49.93
N GLN A 27 22.96 8.77 -50.24
CA GLN A 27 22.44 9.96 -50.93
C GLN A 27 22.04 11.08 -49.98
N THR A 28 21.37 10.75 -48.87
CA THR A 28 20.77 11.74 -47.96
C THR A 28 21.52 11.90 -46.64
N GLY A 29 22.39 10.94 -46.27
CA GLY A 29 23.06 10.91 -44.98
C GLY A 29 22.17 10.48 -43.81
N GLU A 30 20.89 10.19 -44.06
CA GLU A 30 19.92 9.81 -43.03
C GLU A 30 20.14 8.38 -42.53
N ILE A 31 19.77 8.13 -41.28
CA ILE A 31 19.82 6.79 -40.68
C ILE A 31 18.68 5.94 -41.26
N ILE A 32 19.05 4.89 -42.01
CA ILE A 32 18.11 3.93 -42.65
C ILE A 32 18.08 2.57 -41.94
N TYR A 33 19.08 2.27 -41.12
CA TYR A 33 19.05 1.17 -40.17
C TYR A 33 19.61 1.63 -38.82
N ALA A 34 18.96 1.22 -37.74
CA ALA A 34 19.34 1.51 -36.36
C ALA A 34 19.27 0.23 -35.51
N PRO A 35 19.88 0.21 -34.30
CA PRO A 35 19.80 -0.92 -33.40
C PRO A 35 18.35 -1.25 -33.04
N ASP A 36 17.98 -2.53 -33.16
CA ASP A 36 16.68 -3.01 -32.74
C ASP A 36 16.69 -3.26 -31.22
N ARG A 37 15.79 -2.60 -30.49
CA ARG A 37 15.59 -2.76 -29.04
C ARG A 37 14.40 -3.65 -28.69
N GLY A 38 13.70 -4.19 -29.68
CA GLY A 38 12.60 -5.12 -29.51
C GLY A 38 13.03 -6.54 -29.10
N MET A 39 12.06 -7.45 -29.02
CA MET A 39 12.24 -8.82 -28.52
C MET A 39 13.31 -9.60 -29.30
N ASN A 40 13.42 -9.38 -30.61
CA ASN A 40 14.39 -10.07 -31.47
C ASN A 40 15.75 -9.34 -31.58
N GLY A 41 15.85 -8.15 -30.99
CA GLY A 41 17.05 -7.30 -31.00
C GLY A 41 17.75 -7.31 -29.64
N ALA A 42 17.89 -6.14 -29.01
CA ALA A 42 18.64 -5.94 -27.77
C ALA A 42 18.15 -6.78 -26.58
N VAL A 43 16.89 -7.24 -26.58
CA VAL A 43 16.36 -8.14 -25.54
C VAL A 43 17.00 -9.53 -25.64
N ALA A 44 17.16 -10.05 -26.86
CA ALA A 44 17.79 -11.34 -27.12
C ALA A 44 19.33 -11.22 -27.22
N TYR A 45 19.82 -10.10 -27.75
CA TYR A 45 21.24 -9.81 -27.99
C TYR A 45 21.62 -8.45 -27.39
N PRO A 46 21.93 -8.40 -26.08
CA PRO A 46 22.21 -7.16 -25.36
C PRO A 46 23.30 -6.32 -26.02
N ILE A 47 22.98 -5.05 -26.30
CA ILE A 47 23.90 -4.06 -26.88
C ILE A 47 24.72 -3.31 -25.82
N GLU A 48 24.35 -3.46 -24.55
CA GLU A 48 25.07 -2.95 -23.39
C GLU A 48 25.63 -4.13 -22.58
N PHE A 49 26.94 -4.12 -22.32
CA PHE A 49 27.61 -5.19 -21.60
C PHE A 49 28.85 -4.70 -20.83
N PRO A 50 29.20 -5.33 -19.68
CA PRO A 50 30.41 -4.99 -18.95
C PRO A 50 31.65 -5.50 -19.69
N VAL A 51 32.64 -4.63 -19.90
CA VAL A 51 33.92 -5.04 -20.48
C VAL A 51 34.80 -5.68 -19.38
N THR A 52 34.89 -7.00 -19.39
CA THR A 52 35.66 -7.80 -18.42
C THR A 52 36.92 -8.42 -19.02
N THR A 53 37.01 -8.50 -20.34
CA THR A 53 38.10 -9.11 -21.11
C THR A 53 38.75 -8.09 -22.04
N ALA A 54 39.96 -8.40 -22.53
CA ALA A 54 40.66 -7.55 -23.51
C ALA A 54 39.95 -7.52 -24.88
N TYR A 55 39.20 -8.58 -25.20
CA TYR A 55 38.42 -8.72 -26.43
C TYR A 55 37.00 -9.16 -26.08
N HIS A 56 36.00 -8.55 -26.72
CA HIS A 56 34.59 -8.91 -26.58
C HIS A 56 33.94 -8.81 -27.95
N GLU A 57 33.25 -9.87 -28.37
CA GLU A 57 32.45 -9.90 -29.59
C GLU A 57 30.97 -9.78 -29.22
N ALA A 58 30.27 -8.82 -29.83
CA ALA A 58 28.85 -8.59 -29.60
C ALA A 58 28.10 -8.52 -30.93
N LEU A 59 26.96 -9.20 -31.01
CA LEU A 59 26.05 -9.12 -32.15
C LEU A 59 25.08 -7.96 -31.93
N VAL A 60 25.14 -6.94 -32.79
CA VAL A 60 24.18 -5.84 -32.79
C VAL A 60 23.17 -6.06 -33.90
N VAL A 61 21.94 -6.42 -33.54
CA VAL A 61 20.83 -6.56 -34.49
C VAL A 61 20.35 -5.16 -34.88
N VAL A 62 20.26 -4.91 -36.19
CA VAL A 62 19.73 -3.66 -36.74
C VAL A 62 18.52 -3.94 -37.62
N PHE A 63 17.57 -3.00 -37.65
CA PHE A 63 16.36 -3.11 -38.47
C PHE A 63 16.22 -1.92 -39.41
N ARG A 64 15.46 -2.09 -40.50
CA ARG A 64 15.20 -0.99 -41.45
C ARG A 64 14.25 0.00 -40.80
N CYS A 65 14.69 1.23 -40.62
CA CYS A 65 13.97 2.24 -39.84
C CYS A 65 13.89 3.59 -40.56
N ARG A 66 13.08 4.49 -39.97
CA ARG A 66 13.18 5.93 -40.13
C ARG A 66 13.51 6.56 -38.78
N ALA A 67 14.29 7.64 -38.82
CA ALA A 67 14.60 8.46 -37.65
C ALA A 67 13.52 9.52 -37.44
N TYR A 68 13.11 9.71 -36.19
CA TYR A 68 12.09 10.65 -35.76
C TYR A 68 12.68 11.57 -34.69
N GLY A 69 13.06 12.79 -35.06
CA GLY A 69 13.55 13.78 -34.10
C GLY A 69 12.43 14.34 -33.23
N ILE A 70 12.65 14.38 -31.92
CA ILE A 70 11.79 14.98 -30.91
C ILE A 70 12.58 15.95 -30.02
N TYR A 71 11.92 17.01 -29.55
CA TYR A 71 12.54 18.14 -28.83
C TYR A 71 11.78 18.44 -27.52
N ASP A 72 12.27 19.40 -26.72
CA ASP A 72 11.65 19.83 -25.45
C ASP A 72 11.47 18.67 -24.43
N LEU A 73 12.48 17.83 -24.25
CA LEU A 73 12.38 16.60 -23.44
C LEU A 73 12.57 16.79 -21.92
N VAL A 74 12.35 18.00 -21.41
CA VAL A 74 12.45 18.36 -19.99
C VAL A 74 11.06 18.53 -19.39
N ASP A 75 10.76 17.75 -18.35
CA ASP A 75 9.48 17.78 -17.63
C ASP A 75 9.25 19.15 -16.96
N PRO A 76 8.19 19.91 -17.32
CA PRO A 76 7.91 21.23 -16.76
C PRO A 76 7.46 21.17 -15.29
N GLN A 77 7.16 19.98 -14.74
CA GLN A 77 6.82 19.83 -13.32
C GLN A 77 8.03 19.72 -12.40
N ASN A 78 9.10 19.08 -12.87
CA ASN A 78 10.27 18.73 -12.06
C ASN A 78 11.58 19.30 -12.62
N PHE A 79 11.54 19.90 -13.81
CA PHE A 79 12.69 20.39 -14.55
C PHE A 79 13.79 19.34 -14.68
N SER A 80 13.36 18.14 -15.09
CA SER A 80 14.25 16.99 -15.31
C SER A 80 13.93 16.31 -16.63
N TYR A 81 14.93 15.69 -17.26
CA TYR A 81 14.77 14.89 -18.46
C TYR A 81 13.74 13.77 -18.28
N LEU A 82 12.99 13.52 -19.34
CA LEU A 82 12.06 12.41 -19.44
C LEU A 82 12.82 11.10 -19.68
N LYS A 83 13.28 10.45 -18.62
CA LYS A 83 14.17 9.28 -18.71
C LYS A 83 13.49 8.00 -19.18
N SER A 84 12.18 7.83 -18.99
CA SER A 84 11.46 6.66 -19.47
C SER A 84 10.83 6.94 -20.82
N VAL A 85 10.96 5.99 -21.75
CA VAL A 85 10.41 6.09 -23.11
C VAL A 85 9.72 4.77 -23.44
N GLN A 86 8.49 4.87 -23.95
CA GLN A 86 7.70 3.76 -24.45
C GLN A 86 7.16 4.15 -25.82
N ILE A 87 7.35 3.24 -26.78
CA ILE A 87 6.89 3.41 -28.15
C ILE A 87 5.79 2.39 -28.38
N TYR A 88 4.68 2.84 -28.96
CA TYR A 88 3.54 1.98 -29.29
C TYR A 88 3.26 2.08 -30.79
N ASP A 89 2.83 0.97 -31.37
CA ASP A 89 2.22 0.94 -32.69
C ASP A 89 0.84 1.62 -32.63
N GLY A 90 0.61 2.60 -33.50
CA GLY A 90 -0.60 3.39 -33.56
C GLY A 90 -1.85 2.58 -33.92
N GLU A 91 -1.72 1.43 -34.59
CA GLU A 91 -2.85 0.57 -34.98
C GLU A 91 -3.27 -0.41 -33.88
N THR A 92 -2.30 -1.02 -33.18
CA THR A 92 -2.57 -2.06 -32.18
C THR A 92 -2.51 -1.59 -30.73
N ASP A 93 -1.97 -0.38 -30.48
CA ASP A 93 -1.64 0.12 -29.14
C ASP A 93 -0.71 -0.82 -28.34
N SER A 94 0.08 -1.64 -29.04
CA SER A 94 1.08 -2.55 -28.45
C SER A 94 2.50 -2.07 -28.70
N GLU A 95 3.46 -2.58 -27.93
CA GLU A 95 4.88 -2.38 -28.22
C GLU A 95 5.22 -2.99 -29.60
N PRO A 96 5.93 -2.27 -30.49
CA PRO A 96 6.34 -2.80 -31.78
C PRO A 96 7.32 -3.96 -31.66
N ASN A 97 7.32 -4.85 -32.66
CA ASN A 97 8.30 -5.94 -32.72
C ASN A 97 9.75 -5.45 -32.86
N SER A 98 9.94 -4.36 -33.63
CA SER A 98 11.23 -3.71 -33.86
C SER A 98 11.11 -2.20 -33.71
N PHE A 99 11.96 -1.62 -32.88
CA PHE A 99 12.03 -0.19 -32.63
C PHE A 99 13.40 0.16 -32.03
N GLY A 100 13.76 1.44 -32.04
CA GLY A 100 14.96 1.92 -31.37
C GLY A 100 14.81 3.37 -30.92
N PHE A 101 15.78 3.86 -30.18
CA PHE A 101 15.89 5.27 -29.84
C PHE A 101 17.32 5.61 -29.44
N ALA A 102 17.66 6.89 -29.51
CA ALA A 102 18.91 7.46 -29.04
C ALA A 102 18.60 8.77 -28.30
N PHE A 103 18.89 8.81 -26.99
CA PHE A 103 18.69 10.00 -26.16
C PHE A 103 19.96 10.45 -25.43
N PRO A 104 20.09 11.75 -25.11
CA PRO A 104 21.32 12.31 -24.54
C PRO A 104 21.67 11.81 -23.14
N TRP A 105 20.68 11.28 -22.40
CA TRP A 105 20.89 10.70 -21.07
C TRP A 105 21.30 9.21 -21.11
N GLU A 106 21.36 8.57 -22.28
CA GLU A 106 21.83 7.18 -22.41
C GLU A 106 23.36 7.08 -22.40
N THR A 107 24.06 8.11 -22.88
CA THR A 107 25.48 8.00 -23.22
C THR A 107 26.46 8.27 -22.08
N ASP A 108 26.05 8.85 -20.95
CA ASP A 108 26.86 8.86 -19.72
C ASP A 108 26.04 9.38 -18.53
N TRP A 109 25.95 8.62 -17.44
CA TRP A 109 25.44 9.14 -16.17
C TRP A 109 26.33 10.25 -15.59
N LYS A 110 27.55 10.42 -16.11
CA LYS A 110 28.53 11.41 -15.63
C LYS A 110 28.56 12.73 -16.40
N ARG A 111 28.06 12.78 -17.63
CA ARG A 111 27.99 14.01 -18.43
C ARG A 111 26.56 14.24 -18.88
N LYS A 112 25.83 15.07 -18.14
CA LYS A 112 24.51 15.52 -18.58
C LYS A 112 24.68 16.32 -19.86
N SER A 113 24.08 15.85 -20.94
CA SER A 113 24.03 16.61 -22.19
C SER A 113 23.34 17.96 -21.98
N GLU A 114 23.80 18.97 -22.71
CA GLU A 114 23.11 20.26 -22.83
C GLU A 114 21.89 20.17 -23.78
N GLU A 115 21.73 19.06 -24.49
CA GLU A 115 20.69 18.87 -25.51
C GLU A 115 19.38 18.34 -24.91
N ASP A 116 18.26 18.99 -25.23
CA ASP A 116 16.90 18.58 -24.87
C ASP A 116 16.12 17.94 -26.03
N CYS A 117 16.84 17.20 -26.88
CA CYS A 117 16.30 16.50 -28.03
C CYS A 117 16.64 15.01 -28.01
N GLY A 118 16.01 14.24 -28.87
CA GLY A 118 16.28 12.82 -29.03
C GLY A 118 15.70 12.27 -30.32
N VAL A 119 16.11 11.05 -30.67
CA VAL A 119 15.71 10.42 -31.92
C VAL A 119 15.07 9.08 -31.62
N ILE A 120 13.91 8.83 -32.21
CA ILE A 120 13.23 7.53 -32.18
C ILE A 120 13.38 6.86 -33.53
N PHE A 121 13.58 5.56 -33.55
CA PHE A 121 13.65 4.74 -34.75
C PHE A 121 12.44 3.81 -34.79
N ALA A 122 11.67 3.86 -35.87
CA ALA A 122 10.60 2.89 -36.11
C ALA A 122 10.49 2.53 -37.59
N GLU A 123 9.71 1.50 -37.90
CA GLU A 123 9.56 1.03 -39.27
C GLU A 123 8.92 2.10 -40.18
N PRO A 124 9.35 2.24 -41.46
CA PRO A 124 8.98 3.38 -42.31
C PRO A 124 7.49 3.64 -42.52
N LYS A 125 6.63 2.62 -42.39
CA LYS A 125 5.17 2.72 -42.60
C LYS A 125 4.37 2.66 -41.29
N MET A 126 5.05 2.50 -40.15
CA MET A 126 4.40 2.35 -38.86
C MET A 126 3.94 3.71 -38.34
N ARG A 127 2.74 3.74 -37.74
CA ARG A 127 2.29 4.90 -36.96
C ARG A 127 2.91 4.78 -35.58
N VAL A 128 3.64 5.80 -35.14
CA VAL A 128 4.27 5.80 -33.81
C VAL A 128 3.45 6.61 -32.81
N LYS A 129 3.18 6.03 -31.65
CA LYS A 129 2.75 6.75 -30.44
C LYS A 129 3.91 6.74 -29.45
N ILE A 130 4.19 7.88 -28.85
CA ILE A 130 5.35 8.05 -27.96
C ILE A 130 4.84 8.47 -26.59
N VAL A 131 5.27 7.73 -25.57
CA VAL A 131 4.93 7.99 -24.18
C VAL A 131 6.23 8.08 -23.40
N MET A 132 6.46 9.22 -22.74
CA MET A 132 7.65 9.41 -21.92
C MET A 132 7.29 9.87 -20.51
N GLY A 133 8.20 9.62 -19.55
CA GLY A 133 8.01 9.96 -18.15
C GLY A 133 9.30 10.34 -17.45
N SER A 134 9.17 11.03 -16.32
CA SER A 134 10.29 11.44 -15.46
C SER A 134 10.68 10.36 -14.43
N GLY A 135 9.98 9.21 -14.40
CA GLY A 135 10.25 8.06 -13.52
C GLY A 135 9.26 6.91 -13.68
N LEU A 136 9.38 5.87 -12.84
CA LEU A 136 8.51 4.69 -12.89
C LEU A 136 7.03 5.06 -12.66
N GLY A 137 6.18 4.80 -13.65
CA GLY A 137 4.72 4.90 -13.55
C GLY A 137 4.10 6.28 -13.76
N ALA A 138 4.91 7.33 -14.01
CA ALA A 138 4.41 8.69 -14.23
C ALA A 138 4.59 9.11 -15.70
N ASN A 139 3.62 8.78 -16.55
CA ASN A 139 3.59 9.27 -17.93
C ASN A 139 3.38 10.79 -17.90
N ARG A 140 4.36 11.54 -18.40
CA ARG A 140 4.35 13.00 -18.40
C ARG A 140 4.23 13.57 -19.80
N PHE A 141 4.71 12.88 -20.83
CA PHE A 141 4.75 13.40 -22.19
C PHE A 141 4.12 12.39 -23.13
N LEU A 142 3.11 12.80 -23.88
CA LEU A 142 2.34 11.93 -24.77
C LEU A 142 2.30 12.54 -26.17
N LEU A 143 2.81 11.84 -27.17
CA LEU A 143 2.59 12.15 -28.58
C LEU A 143 1.71 11.04 -29.16
N LEU A 144 0.42 11.34 -29.28
CA LEU A 144 -0.62 10.39 -29.70
C LEU A 144 -1.24 10.75 -31.04
N ASN A 145 -1.14 12.00 -31.49
CA ASN A 145 -1.88 12.54 -32.64
C ASN A 145 -3.40 12.43 -32.40
N SER A 146 -3.84 12.96 -31.26
CA SER A 146 -5.22 12.91 -30.77
C SER A 146 -6.06 14.06 -31.32
N ASN A 147 -7.37 13.83 -31.46
CA ASN A 147 -8.33 14.84 -31.86
C ASN A 147 -9.71 14.58 -31.23
N PHE A 148 -10.67 15.48 -31.48
CA PHE A 148 -12.02 15.38 -30.92
C PHE A 148 -12.74 14.05 -31.22
N LYS A 149 -12.52 13.44 -32.40
CA LYS A 149 -13.17 12.17 -32.77
C LYS A 149 -12.46 10.96 -32.15
N GLU A 150 -11.14 11.06 -31.97
CA GLU A 150 -10.29 9.97 -31.52
C GLU A 150 -9.26 10.50 -30.53
N PHE A 151 -9.69 10.58 -29.27
CA PHE A 151 -8.93 11.18 -28.20
C PHE A 151 -7.76 10.31 -27.72
N THR A 152 -7.75 9.01 -28.03
CA THR A 152 -6.63 8.07 -27.81
C THR A 152 -5.54 8.21 -28.88
N GLY A 153 -5.85 8.90 -29.99
CA GLY A 153 -4.93 9.19 -31.07
C GLY A 153 -4.67 8.02 -32.02
N LYS A 154 -4.25 8.36 -33.25
CA LYS A 154 -3.92 7.39 -34.32
C LYS A 154 -2.41 7.10 -34.43
N GLY A 155 -1.58 7.80 -33.67
CA GLY A 155 -0.14 7.83 -33.87
C GLY A 155 0.27 8.73 -35.05
N TYR A 156 1.54 9.09 -35.05
CA TYR A 156 2.17 9.91 -36.08
C TYR A 156 2.67 9.01 -37.21
N LEU A 157 2.20 9.27 -38.43
CA LEU A 157 2.79 8.75 -39.66
C LEU A 157 3.46 9.93 -40.35
N LEU A 158 4.77 10.03 -40.31
CA LEU A 158 5.46 11.17 -40.90
C LEU A 158 5.63 11.00 -42.42
N PRO A 159 5.39 12.05 -43.22
CA PRO A 159 5.63 12.06 -44.66
C PRO A 159 7.09 11.75 -45.01
N GLU A 160 7.36 11.32 -46.24
CA GLU A 160 8.72 10.95 -46.69
C GLU A 160 9.72 12.12 -46.66
N GLU A 161 9.25 13.36 -46.56
CA GLU A 161 10.06 14.59 -46.64
C GLU A 161 10.32 15.27 -45.27
N GLU A 162 9.64 14.86 -44.18
CA GLU A 162 9.77 15.47 -42.85
C GLU A 162 10.17 14.41 -41.79
N GLY A 163 11.46 14.34 -41.46
CA GLY A 163 12.01 13.39 -40.48
C GLY A 163 11.82 13.74 -39.00
N ASN A 164 11.15 14.87 -38.68
CA ASN A 164 11.08 15.40 -37.31
C ASN A 164 9.64 15.73 -36.89
N ILE A 165 9.32 15.51 -35.62
CA ILE A 165 8.09 16.02 -35.01
C ILE A 165 8.41 17.39 -34.41
N PHE A 166 8.02 18.46 -35.10
CA PHE A 166 8.18 19.82 -34.58
C PHE A 166 7.11 20.17 -33.54
N ASP A 167 7.36 21.24 -32.76
CA ASP A 167 6.45 21.74 -31.71
C ASP A 167 6.03 20.67 -30.70
N THR A 168 6.95 19.78 -30.35
CA THR A 168 6.72 18.63 -29.49
C THR A 168 6.03 18.99 -28.17
N SER A 169 6.45 20.04 -27.48
CA SER A 169 5.82 20.50 -26.24
C SER A 169 4.36 20.93 -26.43
N TYR A 170 4.05 21.63 -27.53
CA TYR A 170 2.68 22.03 -27.87
C TYR A 170 1.80 20.84 -28.27
N LYS A 171 2.34 19.94 -29.11
CA LYS A 171 1.65 18.71 -29.52
C LYS A 171 1.38 17.81 -28.33
N ALA A 172 2.36 17.64 -27.43
CA ALA A 172 2.20 16.84 -26.24
C ALA A 172 1.15 17.40 -25.28
N ALA A 173 1.15 18.72 -25.06
CA ALA A 173 0.11 19.38 -24.28
C ALA A 173 -1.28 19.23 -24.93
N THR A 174 -1.36 19.32 -26.27
CA THR A 174 -2.61 19.20 -27.01
C THR A 174 -3.14 17.76 -27.01
N ASP A 175 -2.27 16.77 -27.18
CA ASP A 175 -2.62 15.35 -27.16
C ASP A 175 -3.09 14.92 -25.76
N LEU A 176 -2.40 15.37 -24.70
CA LEU A 176 -2.86 15.21 -23.31
C LEU A 176 -4.22 15.86 -23.10
N TRP A 177 -4.41 17.09 -23.57
CA TRP A 177 -5.66 17.82 -23.41
C TRP A 177 -6.82 17.12 -24.12
N TRP A 178 -6.64 16.62 -25.33
CA TRP A 178 -7.68 15.86 -26.03
C TRP A 178 -8.01 14.55 -25.32
N LEU A 179 -6.99 13.81 -24.87
CA LEU A 179 -7.17 12.57 -24.11
C LEU A 179 -7.97 12.82 -22.83
N ASP A 180 -7.64 13.86 -22.09
CA ASP A 180 -8.33 14.24 -20.86
C ASP A 180 -9.73 14.79 -21.14
N GLU A 181 -9.95 15.62 -22.16
CA GLU A 181 -11.27 16.11 -22.55
C GLU A 181 -12.21 14.94 -22.91
N GLY A 182 -11.74 13.96 -23.69
CA GLY A 182 -12.52 12.76 -24.01
C GLY A 182 -12.91 11.95 -22.79
N ARG A 183 -11.97 11.78 -21.84
CA ARG A 183 -12.20 11.04 -20.58
C ARG A 183 -13.08 11.81 -19.60
N ILE A 184 -12.88 13.12 -19.44
CA ILE A 184 -13.69 14.01 -18.61
C ILE A 184 -15.11 14.09 -19.16
N SER A 185 -15.29 14.17 -20.47
CA SER A 185 -16.61 14.13 -21.12
C SER A 185 -17.33 12.81 -20.84
N LEU A 186 -16.63 11.67 -20.91
CA LEU A 186 -17.17 10.35 -20.55
C LEU A 186 -17.59 10.26 -19.08
N LEU A 187 -16.77 10.79 -18.15
CA LEU A 187 -17.06 10.82 -16.72
C LEU A 187 -18.21 11.78 -16.38
N SER A 188 -18.22 12.96 -16.97
CA SER A 188 -19.23 14.01 -16.74
C SER A 188 -20.60 13.62 -17.28
N LYS A 189 -20.69 12.87 -18.40
CA LYS A 189 -21.93 12.24 -18.87
C LYS A 189 -22.58 11.37 -17.79
N HIS A 190 -21.78 10.81 -16.90
CA HIS A 190 -22.22 10.01 -15.75
C HIS A 190 -22.20 10.80 -14.43
N ARG A 191 -22.16 12.13 -14.48
CA ARG A 191 -22.09 13.08 -13.34
C ARG A 191 -20.92 12.87 -12.38
N ILE A 192 -19.86 12.19 -12.82
CA ILE A 192 -18.61 12.11 -12.07
C ILE A 192 -17.77 13.33 -12.44
N ILE A 193 -17.87 14.38 -11.63
CA ILE A 193 -17.23 15.67 -11.89
C ILE A 193 -16.31 16.04 -10.74
N ASN A 194 -15.05 16.32 -11.06
CA ASN A 194 -14.10 16.95 -10.15
C ASN A 194 -13.93 18.41 -10.58
N LYS A 195 -14.49 19.34 -9.80
CA LYS A 195 -14.56 20.76 -10.16
C LYS A 195 -13.17 21.40 -10.28
N GLY A 196 -12.28 21.18 -9.31
CA GLY A 196 -10.93 21.75 -9.34
C GLY A 196 -10.10 21.27 -10.54
N MET A 197 -10.27 20.02 -10.94
CA MET A 197 -9.67 19.46 -12.16
C MET A 197 -10.27 20.10 -13.42
N SER A 198 -11.61 20.21 -13.50
CA SER A 198 -12.30 20.81 -14.66
C SER A 198 -11.89 22.26 -14.89
N ASP A 199 -11.71 23.04 -13.82
CA ASP A 199 -11.29 24.45 -13.92
C ASP A 199 -9.85 24.56 -14.44
N LEU A 200 -8.95 23.68 -13.99
CA LEU A 200 -7.56 23.64 -14.45
C LEU A 200 -7.48 23.22 -15.93
N HIS A 201 -8.23 22.19 -16.32
CA HIS A 201 -8.34 21.71 -17.70
C HIS A 201 -8.87 22.77 -18.67
N GLN A 202 -9.91 23.52 -18.28
CA GLN A 202 -10.43 24.65 -19.07
C GLN A 202 -9.43 25.80 -19.14
N THR A 203 -8.63 26.01 -18.09
CA THR A 203 -7.57 27.02 -18.09
C THR A 203 -6.46 26.62 -19.06
N THR A 204 -6.05 25.34 -19.10
CA THR A 204 -5.09 24.81 -20.08
C THR A 204 -5.53 25.14 -21.50
N ARG A 205 -6.82 24.99 -21.82
CA ARG A 205 -7.34 25.29 -23.16
C ARG A 205 -7.04 26.72 -23.61
N LYS A 206 -7.27 27.69 -22.73
CA LYS A 206 -6.99 29.12 -22.99
C LYS A 206 -5.49 29.36 -23.23
N ILE A 207 -4.63 28.67 -22.48
CA ILE A 207 -3.17 28.76 -22.61
C ILE A 207 -2.71 28.17 -23.96
N LEU A 208 -3.27 27.03 -24.38
CA LEU A 208 -3.00 26.43 -25.69
C LEU A 208 -3.44 27.33 -26.85
N ASP A 209 -4.62 27.94 -26.75
CA ASP A 209 -5.10 28.88 -27.76
C ASP A 209 -4.22 30.15 -27.81
N GLN A 210 -3.70 30.61 -26.68
CA GLN A 210 -2.74 31.71 -26.61
C GLN A 210 -1.37 31.33 -27.22
N ALA A 211 -0.85 30.14 -26.94
CA ALA A 211 0.38 29.64 -27.57
C ALA A 211 0.23 29.63 -29.10
N LYS A 212 -0.89 29.09 -29.60
CA LYS A 212 -1.20 29.05 -31.04
C LYS A 212 -1.26 30.43 -31.67
N LYS A 213 -1.77 31.44 -30.94
CA LYS A 213 -1.78 32.84 -31.39
C LYS A 213 -0.36 33.39 -31.50
N LEU A 214 0.48 33.23 -30.47
CA LEU A 214 1.88 33.72 -30.47
C LEU A 214 2.70 33.08 -31.59
N LYS A 215 2.47 31.79 -31.89
CA LYS A 215 3.11 31.13 -33.04
C LYS A 215 2.75 31.78 -34.37
N ARG A 216 1.48 32.16 -34.57
CA ARG A 216 1.03 32.86 -35.78
C ARG A 216 1.63 34.27 -35.90
N GLU A 217 1.91 34.90 -34.76
CA GLU A 217 2.54 36.22 -34.68
C GLU A 217 4.08 36.15 -34.81
N GLY A 218 4.67 34.95 -34.87
CA GLY A 218 6.13 34.75 -34.94
C GLY A 218 6.87 34.93 -33.61
N GLU A 219 6.16 34.98 -32.48
CA GLU A 219 6.75 35.15 -31.15
C GLU A 219 7.06 33.78 -30.53
N TYR A 220 8.16 33.16 -30.97
CA TYR A 220 8.51 31.78 -30.61
C TYR A 220 8.81 31.58 -29.12
N SER A 221 9.46 32.56 -28.46
CA SER A 221 9.78 32.46 -27.03
C SER A 221 8.51 32.32 -26.17
N GLY A 222 7.49 33.16 -26.41
CA GLY A 222 6.21 32.98 -25.76
C GLY A 222 5.45 31.74 -26.24
N PHE A 223 5.56 31.34 -27.51
CA PHE A 223 4.96 30.07 -27.96
C PHE A 223 5.46 28.87 -27.14
N PHE A 224 6.78 28.71 -26.99
CA PHE A 224 7.35 27.62 -26.18
C PHE A 224 7.03 27.77 -24.70
N SER A 225 7.10 29.00 -24.16
CA SER A 225 6.75 29.28 -22.77
C SER A 225 5.30 28.86 -22.44
N TYR A 226 4.33 29.27 -23.25
CA TYR A 226 2.92 28.92 -23.06
C TYR A 226 2.67 27.43 -23.34
N SER A 227 3.39 26.81 -24.28
CA SER A 227 3.30 25.37 -24.56
C SER A 227 3.78 24.52 -23.38
N ARG A 228 4.94 24.84 -22.80
CA ARG A 228 5.48 24.20 -21.59
C ARG A 228 4.59 24.45 -20.36
N ALA A 229 3.99 25.64 -20.26
CA ALA A 229 3.00 25.93 -19.22
C ALA A 229 1.74 25.06 -19.35
N ALA A 230 1.15 24.99 -20.54
CA ALA A 230 0.00 24.13 -20.82
C ALA A 230 0.30 22.66 -20.54
N TRP A 231 1.47 22.18 -20.99
CA TRP A 231 1.94 20.84 -20.71
C TRP A 231 2.06 20.57 -19.21
N GLY A 232 2.62 21.50 -18.43
CA GLY A 232 2.71 21.41 -16.98
C GLY A 232 1.35 21.36 -16.27
N TYR A 233 0.35 22.11 -16.75
CA TYR A 233 -1.01 22.04 -16.20
C TYR A 233 -1.66 20.68 -16.52
N GLU A 234 -1.61 20.24 -17.77
CA GLU A 234 -2.31 19.02 -18.19
C GLU A 234 -1.71 17.76 -17.58
N THR A 235 -0.40 17.75 -17.36
CA THR A 235 0.27 16.66 -16.62
C THR A 235 -0.13 16.58 -15.14
N GLN A 236 -0.80 17.59 -14.59
CA GLN A 236 -1.47 17.54 -13.28
C GLN A 236 -2.91 17.04 -13.38
N VAL A 237 -3.60 17.32 -14.49
CA VAL A 237 -4.98 16.87 -14.78
C VAL A 237 -5.01 15.36 -15.03
N TYR A 238 -4.14 14.87 -15.93
CA TYR A 238 -4.15 13.49 -16.40
C TYR A 238 -4.13 12.43 -15.28
N PRO A 239 -3.23 12.49 -14.27
CA PRO A 239 -3.24 11.52 -13.18
C PRO A 239 -4.53 11.56 -12.36
N GLN A 240 -5.16 12.73 -12.21
CA GLN A 240 -6.41 12.87 -11.48
C GLN A 240 -7.59 12.32 -12.28
N VAL A 241 -7.64 12.55 -13.60
CA VAL A 241 -8.66 11.98 -14.50
C VAL A 241 -8.56 10.46 -14.46
N ARG A 242 -7.36 9.92 -14.66
CA ARG A 242 -7.10 8.48 -14.57
C ARG A 242 -7.46 7.92 -13.20
N LYS A 243 -7.02 8.55 -12.11
CA LYS A 243 -7.34 8.11 -10.74
C LYS A 243 -8.85 8.12 -10.50
N THR A 244 -9.57 9.12 -11.00
CA THR A 244 -11.03 9.19 -10.88
C THR A 244 -11.69 8.01 -11.61
N ALA A 245 -11.23 7.68 -12.83
CA ALA A 245 -11.71 6.52 -13.57
C ALA A 245 -11.35 5.20 -12.85
N ASP A 246 -10.11 5.04 -12.40
CA ASP A 246 -9.65 3.86 -11.65
C ASP A 246 -10.42 3.67 -10.34
N ASP A 247 -10.69 4.77 -9.62
CA ASP A 247 -11.47 4.77 -8.39
C ASP A 247 -12.89 4.26 -8.67
N VAL A 248 -13.52 4.74 -9.75
CA VAL A 248 -14.86 4.29 -10.21
C VAL A 248 -14.90 2.79 -10.49
N VAL A 249 -13.85 2.24 -11.11
CA VAL A 249 -13.73 0.78 -11.34
C VAL A 249 -13.53 0.03 -10.02
N LYS A 250 -12.63 0.49 -9.15
CA LYS A 250 -12.37 -0.15 -7.84
C LYS A 250 -13.61 -0.21 -6.95
N GLY A 251 -14.45 0.82 -6.95
CA GLY A 251 -15.72 0.79 -6.21
C GLY A 251 -16.66 -0.31 -6.67
N VAL A 252 -16.80 -0.51 -7.99
CA VAL A 252 -17.61 -1.62 -8.52
C VAL A 252 -17.11 -2.96 -8.07
N LEU A 253 -15.79 -3.17 -8.05
CA LEU A 253 -15.22 -4.44 -7.58
C LEU A 253 -15.60 -4.71 -6.11
N PHE A 254 -15.58 -3.69 -5.25
CA PHE A 254 -16.02 -3.83 -3.86
C PHE A 254 -17.50 -4.20 -3.76
N TYR A 255 -18.39 -3.48 -4.45
CA TYR A 255 -19.82 -3.76 -4.38
C TYR A 255 -20.19 -5.10 -5.01
N LEU A 256 -19.52 -5.52 -6.08
CA LEU A 256 -19.69 -6.86 -6.65
C LEU A 256 -19.22 -7.96 -5.69
N ALA A 257 -18.12 -7.75 -4.98
CA ALA A 257 -17.68 -8.68 -3.94
C ALA A 257 -18.69 -8.77 -2.79
N MET A 258 -19.28 -7.64 -2.38
CA MET A 258 -20.34 -7.58 -1.35
C MET A 258 -21.70 -8.12 -1.83
N LEU A 259 -21.92 -8.21 -3.14
CA LEU A 259 -23.13 -8.78 -3.73
C LEU A 259 -23.20 -10.30 -3.52
N LEU A 260 -22.06 -10.99 -3.40
CA LEU A 260 -21.99 -12.43 -3.10
C LEU A 260 -22.60 -12.77 -1.71
N PRO A 261 -22.13 -12.20 -0.58
CA PRO A 261 -22.75 -12.45 0.71
C PRO A 261 -24.18 -11.91 0.77
N LEU A 262 -24.49 -10.79 0.09
CA LEU A 262 -25.86 -10.29 0.00
C LEU A 262 -26.82 -11.32 -0.58
N CYS A 263 -26.49 -11.90 -1.75
CA CYS A 263 -27.36 -12.85 -2.43
C CYS A 263 -27.55 -14.13 -1.60
N PHE A 264 -26.49 -14.58 -0.93
CA PHE A 264 -26.57 -15.70 0.01
C PHE A 264 -27.50 -15.37 1.19
N PHE A 265 -27.37 -14.19 1.80
CA PHE A 265 -28.24 -13.78 2.91
C PHE A 265 -29.69 -13.60 2.48
N LEU A 266 -29.94 -13.02 1.30
CA LEU A 266 -31.28 -12.87 0.76
C LEU A 266 -31.92 -14.21 0.42
N GLU A 267 -31.17 -15.16 -0.13
CA GLU A 267 -31.65 -16.53 -0.32
C GLU A 267 -32.10 -17.12 1.01
N ARG A 268 -31.25 -17.03 2.04
CA ARG A 268 -31.54 -17.57 3.37
C ARG A 268 -32.70 -16.86 4.08
N LEU A 269 -32.90 -15.57 3.82
CA LEU A 269 -33.96 -14.77 4.44
C LEU A 269 -35.33 -14.98 3.76
N ILE A 270 -35.36 -15.07 2.42
CA ILE A 270 -36.59 -15.12 1.62
C ILE A 270 -37.05 -16.56 1.35
N PHE A 271 -36.16 -17.39 0.78
CA PHE A 271 -36.51 -18.73 0.30
C PHE A 271 -36.16 -19.83 1.31
N ALA A 272 -34.96 -19.75 1.90
CA ALA A 272 -34.43 -20.70 2.86
C ALA A 272 -34.54 -22.16 2.42
N PHE A 273 -34.02 -22.48 1.23
CA PHE A 273 -34.03 -23.85 0.73
C PHE A 273 -33.18 -24.75 1.63
N ARG A 274 -33.71 -25.95 1.95
CA ARG A 274 -33.00 -26.98 2.74
C ARG A 274 -32.04 -27.79 1.89
N ASP A 275 -32.35 -27.97 0.61
CA ASP A 275 -31.52 -28.65 -0.35
C ASP A 275 -30.41 -27.72 -0.84
N LEU A 276 -29.15 -28.15 -0.67
CA LEU A 276 -27.97 -27.41 -1.08
C LEU A 276 -28.02 -27.05 -2.57
N GLN A 277 -28.52 -27.94 -3.43
CA GLN A 277 -28.60 -27.67 -4.86
C GLN A 277 -29.52 -26.49 -5.15
N ARG A 278 -30.74 -26.51 -4.59
CA ARG A 278 -31.71 -25.41 -4.76
C ARG A 278 -31.23 -24.11 -4.14
N GLN A 279 -30.55 -24.19 -2.99
CA GLN A 279 -29.96 -23.04 -2.32
C GLN A 279 -28.89 -22.35 -3.19
N LEU A 280 -28.00 -23.15 -3.79
CA LEU A 280 -26.95 -22.66 -4.67
C LEU A 280 -27.54 -22.07 -5.97
N ILE A 281 -28.52 -22.75 -6.57
CA ILE A 281 -29.21 -22.24 -7.77
C ILE A 281 -29.92 -20.92 -7.47
N ALA A 282 -30.64 -20.82 -6.35
CA ALA A 282 -31.33 -19.61 -5.96
C ALA A 282 -30.36 -18.45 -5.67
N THR A 283 -29.24 -18.72 -5.00
CA THR A 283 -28.18 -17.73 -4.76
C THR A 283 -27.57 -17.25 -6.08
N ALA A 284 -27.31 -18.16 -7.02
CA ALA A 284 -26.78 -17.81 -8.34
C ALA A 284 -27.77 -16.99 -9.18
N LEU A 285 -29.06 -17.36 -9.18
CA LEU A 285 -30.11 -16.60 -9.87
C LEU A 285 -30.28 -15.20 -9.27
N LEU A 286 -30.26 -15.08 -7.94
CA LEU A 286 -30.28 -13.78 -7.26
C LEU A 286 -29.04 -12.95 -7.64
N PHE A 287 -27.85 -13.56 -7.67
CA PHE A 287 -26.63 -12.88 -8.08
C PHE A 287 -26.74 -12.32 -9.50
N VAL A 288 -27.21 -13.13 -10.46
CA VAL A 288 -27.42 -12.69 -11.85
C VAL A 288 -28.45 -11.55 -11.93
N ALA A 289 -29.55 -11.64 -11.18
CA ALA A 289 -30.58 -10.60 -11.16
C ALA A 289 -30.08 -9.27 -10.56
N PHE A 290 -29.41 -9.32 -9.41
CA PHE A 290 -28.81 -8.13 -8.78
C PHE A 290 -27.68 -7.55 -9.62
N PHE A 291 -26.87 -8.41 -10.25
CA PHE A 291 -25.85 -7.97 -11.20
C PHE A 291 -26.47 -7.24 -12.39
N ALA A 292 -27.54 -7.79 -13.00
CA ALA A 292 -28.23 -7.15 -14.11
C ALA A 292 -28.75 -5.76 -13.70
N CYS A 293 -29.38 -5.65 -12.52
CA CYS A 293 -29.80 -4.37 -11.97
C CYS A 293 -28.60 -3.40 -11.78
N PHE A 294 -27.51 -3.90 -11.20
CA PHE A 294 -26.31 -3.11 -10.94
C PHE A 294 -25.61 -2.63 -12.22
N ARG A 295 -25.59 -3.46 -13.27
CA ARG A 295 -25.05 -3.13 -14.60
C ARG A 295 -25.72 -1.92 -15.23
N TYR A 296 -27.02 -1.74 -14.99
CA TYR A 296 -27.76 -0.58 -15.49
C TYR A 296 -27.63 0.62 -14.57
N ILE A 297 -27.50 0.43 -13.26
CA ILE A 297 -27.48 1.53 -12.30
C ILE A 297 -26.09 2.17 -12.21
N HIS A 298 -25.02 1.38 -12.24
CA HIS A 298 -23.66 1.84 -11.94
C HIS A 298 -22.89 2.32 -13.19
N PRO A 299 -22.29 3.53 -13.19
CA PRO A 299 -21.64 4.11 -14.36
C PRO A 299 -20.33 3.42 -14.80
N ALA A 300 -19.57 2.77 -13.90
CA ALA A 300 -18.30 2.12 -14.26
C ALA A 300 -18.41 1.08 -15.39
N PHE A 301 -19.56 0.43 -15.55
CA PHE A 301 -19.76 -0.54 -16.63
C PHE A 301 -19.91 0.11 -18.01
N ASP A 302 -20.12 1.42 -18.08
CA ASP A 302 -20.12 2.17 -19.34
C ASP A 302 -18.79 2.90 -19.57
N ILE A 303 -17.96 3.04 -18.52
CA ILE A 303 -16.63 3.67 -18.57
C ILE A 303 -15.52 2.65 -18.87
N THR A 304 -15.72 1.38 -18.50
CA THR A 304 -14.75 0.30 -18.75
C THR A 304 -14.77 -0.13 -20.21
N LEU A 305 -13.57 -0.28 -20.82
CA LEU A 305 -13.43 -0.68 -22.22
C LEU A 305 -14.08 -2.03 -22.53
N ASN A 306 -14.01 -2.98 -21.58
CA ASN A 306 -14.59 -4.31 -21.71
C ASN A 306 -15.38 -4.70 -20.45
N PRO A 307 -16.62 -4.20 -20.29
CA PRO A 307 -17.43 -4.41 -19.09
C PRO A 307 -17.74 -5.89 -18.82
N SER A 308 -17.80 -6.69 -19.89
CA SER A 308 -18.10 -8.12 -19.84
C SER A 308 -17.05 -8.95 -19.09
N PHE A 309 -15.77 -8.53 -19.08
CA PHE A 309 -14.72 -9.24 -18.33
C PHE A 309 -14.92 -9.13 -16.82
N VAL A 310 -15.45 -8.00 -16.34
CA VAL A 310 -15.77 -7.84 -14.92
C VAL A 310 -16.83 -8.87 -14.51
N LEU A 311 -17.89 -9.03 -15.31
CA LEU A 311 -18.91 -10.07 -15.09
C LEU A 311 -18.30 -11.47 -15.10
N LEU A 312 -17.52 -11.80 -16.12
CA LEU A 312 -16.91 -13.12 -16.28
C LEU A 312 -16.02 -13.47 -15.08
N ALA A 313 -15.19 -12.52 -14.63
CA ALA A 313 -14.30 -12.72 -13.47
C ALA A 313 -15.08 -13.01 -12.18
N PHE A 314 -16.15 -12.25 -11.89
CA PHE A 314 -16.97 -12.50 -10.70
C PHE A 314 -17.80 -13.77 -10.80
N LEU A 315 -18.28 -14.13 -12.00
CA LEU A 315 -18.96 -15.40 -12.23
C LEU A 315 -18.02 -16.58 -11.96
N ILE A 316 -16.80 -16.52 -12.49
CA ILE A 316 -15.75 -17.53 -12.23
C ILE A 316 -15.44 -17.60 -10.73
N LEU A 317 -15.29 -16.46 -10.06
CA LEU A 317 -15.04 -16.40 -8.61
C LEU A 317 -16.19 -17.03 -7.81
N ALA A 318 -17.44 -16.70 -8.15
CA ALA A 318 -18.63 -17.23 -7.48
C ALA A 318 -18.75 -18.76 -7.66
N LEU A 319 -18.56 -19.24 -8.89
CA LEU A 319 -18.55 -20.67 -9.19
C LEU A 319 -17.40 -21.39 -8.49
N SER A 320 -16.21 -20.78 -8.43
CA SER A 320 -15.06 -21.34 -7.72
C SER A 320 -15.32 -21.45 -6.22
N LEU A 321 -15.88 -20.41 -5.60
CA LEU A 321 -16.25 -20.43 -4.17
C LEU A 321 -17.32 -21.48 -3.87
N LEU A 322 -18.29 -21.64 -4.76
CA LEU A 322 -19.30 -22.69 -4.67
C LEU A 322 -18.67 -24.09 -4.71
N VAL A 323 -17.78 -24.33 -5.66
CA VAL A 323 -17.06 -25.62 -5.80
C VAL A 323 -16.21 -25.89 -4.56
N ILE A 324 -15.46 -24.89 -4.08
CA ILE A 324 -14.66 -25.00 -2.85
C ILE A 324 -15.56 -25.37 -1.67
N PHE A 325 -16.70 -24.69 -1.49
CA PHE A 325 -17.64 -24.97 -0.41
C PHE A 325 -18.19 -26.40 -0.49
N LEU A 326 -18.55 -26.87 -1.69
CA LEU A 326 -19.04 -28.24 -1.90
C LEU A 326 -17.96 -29.28 -1.57
N ILE A 327 -16.72 -29.05 -2.05
CA ILE A 327 -15.58 -29.95 -1.80
C ILE A 327 -15.29 -30.04 -0.31
N VAL A 328 -15.20 -28.89 0.38
CA VAL A 328 -14.95 -28.86 1.83
C VAL A 328 -16.07 -29.58 2.59
N GLY A 329 -17.33 -29.33 2.23
CA GLY A 329 -18.47 -30.00 2.85
C GLY A 329 -18.44 -31.53 2.69
N LYS A 330 -18.13 -32.02 1.48
CA LYS A 330 -17.97 -33.46 1.23
C LYS A 330 -16.75 -34.05 1.93
N PHE A 331 -15.64 -33.31 1.97
CA PHE A 331 -14.43 -33.73 2.66
C PHE A 331 -14.68 -33.92 4.16
N GLU A 332 -15.39 -32.98 4.81
CA GLU A 332 -15.82 -33.11 6.20
C GLU A 332 -16.71 -34.35 6.41
N GLU A 333 -17.66 -34.61 5.50
CA GLU A 333 -18.52 -35.79 5.56
C GLU A 333 -17.71 -37.10 5.44
N GLN A 334 -16.73 -37.15 4.54
CA GLN A 334 -15.88 -38.32 4.36
C GLN A 334 -14.94 -38.52 5.55
N ILE A 335 -14.36 -37.45 6.12
CA ILE A 335 -13.58 -37.54 7.35
C ILE A 335 -14.41 -38.11 8.49
N LYS A 336 -15.68 -37.69 8.63
CA LYS A 336 -16.59 -38.24 9.64
C LYS A 336 -16.78 -39.74 9.47
N LYS A 337 -16.98 -40.21 8.23
CA LYS A 337 -17.14 -41.66 7.93
C LYS A 337 -15.86 -42.46 8.19
N VAL A 338 -14.68 -41.89 7.91
CA VAL A 338 -13.38 -42.56 8.11
C VAL A 338 -12.98 -42.64 9.59
N ARG A 339 -13.47 -41.75 10.46
CA ARG A 339 -13.09 -41.70 11.88
C ARG A 339 -13.73 -42.78 12.78
N GLY A 340 -14.68 -43.57 12.28
CA GLY A 340 -15.29 -44.70 13.00
C GLY A 340 -16.21 -44.27 14.16
N THR A 341 -17.35 -44.94 14.30
CA THR A 341 -18.42 -44.62 15.27
C THR A 341 -18.00 -44.68 16.74
N MET A 342 -17.00 -45.50 17.11
CA MET A 342 -16.63 -45.69 18.52
C MET A 342 -15.71 -44.59 19.08
N ARG A 343 -14.82 -44.02 18.26
CA ARG A 343 -13.88 -42.96 18.70
C ARG A 343 -14.54 -41.57 18.79
N GLU A 344 -15.78 -41.47 18.31
CA GLU A 344 -16.61 -40.26 18.23
C GLU A 344 -17.21 -39.86 19.59
N ALA A 345 -17.51 -40.82 20.47
CA ALA A 345 -18.16 -40.57 21.76
C ALA A 345 -17.34 -39.64 22.69
N HIS A 346 -16.00 -39.73 22.66
CA HIS A 346 -15.14 -39.00 23.59
C HIS A 346 -14.75 -37.58 23.14
N GLN A 347 -14.88 -37.23 21.85
CA GLN A 347 -14.39 -35.98 21.25
C GLN A 347 -15.50 -35.13 20.57
N ALA A 348 -16.70 -35.07 21.14
CA ALA A 348 -17.77 -34.17 20.67
C ALA A 348 -17.46 -32.67 20.89
N ASP A 349 -16.30 -32.18 20.42
CA ASP A 349 -16.01 -30.76 20.23
C ASP A 349 -16.18 -30.43 18.74
N VAL A 350 -17.33 -29.85 18.46
CA VAL A 350 -17.74 -29.27 17.18
C VAL A 350 -16.73 -28.18 16.79
N GLY A 351 -15.98 -28.38 15.71
CA GLY A 351 -14.90 -27.48 15.29
C GLY A 351 -15.36 -26.02 15.16
N ARG A 352 -14.55 -25.06 15.62
CA ARG A 352 -14.92 -23.62 15.73
C ARG A 352 -15.53 -23.01 14.46
N MET A 353 -15.15 -23.48 13.26
CA MET A 353 -15.75 -23.04 11.99
C MET A 353 -17.22 -23.45 11.83
N SER A 354 -17.61 -24.63 12.32
CA SER A 354 -19.00 -25.09 12.28
C SER A 354 -19.90 -24.32 13.25
N VAL A 355 -19.36 -23.83 14.38
CA VAL A 355 -20.10 -23.00 15.34
C VAL A 355 -20.51 -21.66 14.74
N ALA A 356 -19.61 -20.98 14.02
CA ALA A 356 -19.92 -19.71 13.36
C ALA A 356 -20.96 -19.88 12.23
N ALA A 357 -20.85 -20.95 11.44
CA ALA A 357 -21.81 -21.26 10.39
C ALA A 357 -23.20 -21.60 10.95
N VAL A 358 -23.26 -22.38 12.04
CA VAL A 358 -24.50 -22.66 12.77
C VAL A 358 -25.09 -21.38 13.33
N ALA A 359 -24.28 -20.52 13.95
CA ALA A 359 -24.74 -19.25 14.50
C ALA A 359 -25.33 -18.32 13.44
N LEU A 360 -24.68 -18.22 12.28
CA LEU A 360 -25.17 -17.46 11.13
C LEU A 360 -26.51 -18.01 10.62
N SER A 361 -26.63 -19.34 10.47
CA SER A 361 -27.87 -19.97 10.02
C SER A 361 -29.04 -19.79 11.01
N LEU A 362 -28.77 -19.89 12.32
CA LEU A 362 -29.76 -19.66 13.37
C LEU A 362 -30.17 -18.19 13.43
N GLY A 363 -29.21 -17.27 13.33
CA GLY A 363 -29.46 -15.83 13.31
C GLY A 363 -30.39 -15.43 12.16
N ILE A 364 -30.10 -15.89 10.93
CA ILE A 364 -30.96 -15.60 9.78
C ILE A 364 -32.37 -16.21 9.96
N SER A 365 -32.44 -17.43 10.51
CA SER A 365 -33.73 -18.07 10.81
C SER A 365 -34.57 -17.26 11.80
N ASN A 366 -33.94 -16.64 12.80
CA ASN A 366 -34.60 -15.79 13.79
C ASN A 366 -35.09 -14.47 13.19
N MET A 367 -34.34 -13.87 12.26
CA MET A 367 -34.78 -12.70 11.50
C MET A 367 -36.08 -13.00 10.72
N ARG A 368 -36.13 -14.16 10.05
CA ARG A 368 -37.30 -14.57 9.27
C ARG A 368 -38.56 -14.78 10.11
N LYS A 369 -38.44 -15.21 11.37
CA LYS A 369 -39.59 -15.35 12.29
C LYS A 369 -40.26 -14.00 12.59
N ARG A 370 -39.52 -12.88 12.54
CA ARG A 370 -39.99 -11.53 12.92
C ARG A 370 -39.91 -10.55 11.74
N LYS A 371 -40.58 -10.92 10.64
CA LYS A 371 -40.53 -10.23 9.32
C LYS A 371 -40.71 -8.71 9.41
N GLY A 372 -41.69 -8.23 10.20
CA GLY A 372 -41.98 -6.79 10.31
C GLY A 372 -40.81 -5.99 10.87
N ARG A 373 -40.23 -6.43 11.99
CA ARG A 373 -39.06 -5.77 12.59
C ARG A 373 -37.87 -5.79 11.65
N THR A 374 -37.56 -6.97 11.11
CA THR A 374 -36.43 -7.15 10.19
C THR A 374 -36.55 -6.24 8.97
N ALA A 375 -37.75 -6.08 8.40
CA ALA A 375 -37.98 -5.15 7.29
C ALA A 375 -37.75 -3.69 7.70
N LEU A 376 -38.32 -3.25 8.83
CA LEU A 376 -38.13 -1.89 9.36
C LEU A 376 -36.65 -1.58 9.64
N THR A 377 -35.91 -2.48 10.27
CA THR A 377 -34.46 -2.29 10.51
C THR A 377 -33.66 -2.23 9.23
N CYS A 378 -33.97 -3.08 8.25
CA CYS A 378 -33.34 -3.02 6.93
C CYS A 378 -33.60 -1.68 6.25
N ILE A 379 -34.84 -1.19 6.25
CA ILE A 379 -35.20 0.11 5.67
C ILE A 379 -34.44 1.25 6.35
N THR A 380 -34.37 1.25 7.68
CA THR A 380 -33.62 2.28 8.42
C THR A 380 -32.14 2.28 8.06
N LEU A 381 -31.52 1.10 7.93
CA LEU A 381 -30.11 0.98 7.54
C LEU A 381 -29.86 1.37 6.07
N ILE A 382 -30.80 1.05 5.18
CA ILE A 382 -30.79 1.48 3.78
C ILE A 382 -30.82 3.01 3.71
N LEU A 383 -31.77 3.65 4.41
CA LEU A 383 -31.91 5.11 4.44
C LEU A 383 -30.68 5.79 5.08
N LEU A 384 -30.12 5.20 6.12
CA LEU A 384 -28.88 5.68 6.72
C LEU A 384 -27.73 5.63 5.72
N THR A 385 -27.53 4.48 5.08
CA THR A 385 -26.45 4.29 4.10
C THR A 385 -26.62 5.28 2.96
N PHE A 386 -27.85 5.46 2.46
CA PHE A 386 -28.21 6.47 1.47
C PHE A 386 -27.85 7.88 1.93
N THR A 387 -28.20 8.25 3.17
CA THR A 387 -27.94 9.57 3.76
C THR A 387 -26.42 9.82 3.85
N VAL A 388 -25.68 8.89 4.46
CA VAL A 388 -24.22 9.01 4.62
C VAL A 388 -23.56 9.14 3.25
N LEU A 389 -23.90 8.26 2.29
CA LEU A 389 -23.35 8.31 0.93
C LEU A 389 -23.68 9.61 0.19
N SER A 390 -24.83 10.22 0.45
CA SER A 390 -25.24 11.46 -0.21
C SER A 390 -24.51 12.69 0.35
N PHE A 391 -24.09 12.66 1.63
CA PHE A 391 -23.32 13.73 2.27
C PHE A 391 -21.79 13.56 2.16
N THR A 392 -21.28 12.37 1.82
CA THR A 392 -19.83 12.13 1.69
C THR A 392 -19.25 12.44 0.31
N SER A 393 -19.05 13.72 0.00
CA SER A 393 -18.23 14.11 -1.16
C SER A 393 -16.76 14.25 -0.75
N VAL A 394 -15.92 13.25 -1.04
CA VAL A 394 -14.46 13.39 -0.89
C VAL A 394 -13.92 14.11 -2.12
N VAL A 395 -13.63 15.41 -1.98
CA VAL A 395 -12.92 16.17 -3.00
C VAL A 395 -11.44 16.18 -2.63
N SER A 396 -10.61 15.53 -3.47
CA SER A 396 -9.15 15.60 -3.34
C SER A 396 -8.67 16.91 -3.95
N GLU A 397 -8.70 18.00 -3.20
CA GLU A 397 -8.10 19.27 -3.62
C GLU A 397 -6.65 19.38 -3.13
N ARG A 398 -5.73 19.68 -4.05
CA ARG A 398 -4.32 19.93 -3.71
C ARG A 398 -4.21 21.33 -3.11
N ARG A 399 -3.90 21.41 -1.81
CA ARG A 399 -3.50 22.67 -1.18
C ARG A 399 -2.00 22.86 -1.25
N THR A 400 -1.57 24.05 -1.63
CA THR A 400 -0.17 24.47 -1.50
C THR A 400 0.13 24.70 -0.02
N ASN A 401 1.08 23.96 0.53
CA ASN A 401 1.49 24.16 1.91
C ASN A 401 2.59 25.24 1.96
N ILE A 402 2.30 26.35 2.63
CA ILE A 402 3.18 27.52 2.78
C ILE A 402 3.73 27.52 4.20
N ILE A 403 5.04 27.39 4.32
CA ILE A 403 5.73 27.33 5.62
C ILE A 403 6.68 28.53 5.71
N PRO A 404 6.43 29.51 6.61
CA PRO A 404 7.39 30.59 6.86
C PRO A 404 8.66 30.02 7.51
N THR A 405 9.83 30.49 7.07
CA THR A 405 11.14 30.03 7.54
C THR A 405 11.91 31.16 8.23
N LYS A 406 12.77 30.83 9.19
CA LYS A 406 13.63 31.80 9.88
C LYS A 406 14.72 32.32 8.94
N GLY A 407 14.85 33.63 8.81
CA GLY A 407 15.87 34.31 8.00
C GLY A 407 15.34 35.58 7.36
N LYS A 408 16.21 36.32 6.67
CA LYS A 408 15.85 37.53 5.91
C LYS A 408 16.09 37.27 4.42
N ALA A 409 15.08 37.53 3.59
CA ALA A 409 15.21 37.38 2.15
C ALA A 409 16.19 38.44 1.57
N LEU A 410 17.13 38.00 0.73
CA LEU A 410 18.07 38.89 0.02
C LEU A 410 17.40 39.63 -1.14
N TYR A 411 16.44 39.01 -1.81
CA TYR A 411 15.71 39.56 -2.95
C TYR A 411 14.25 39.10 -2.93
N ASN A 412 13.40 39.82 -3.66
CA ASN A 412 12.03 39.40 -3.91
C ASN A 412 12.05 38.39 -5.07
N GLY A 413 11.84 37.11 -4.80
CA GLY A 413 12.14 36.12 -5.81
C GLY A 413 11.75 34.70 -5.47
N ILE A 414 12.09 33.81 -6.40
CA ILE A 414 11.87 32.38 -6.35
C ILE A 414 13.22 31.70 -6.56
N LEU A 415 13.52 30.69 -5.74
CA LEU A 415 14.68 29.82 -5.89
C LEU A 415 14.19 28.39 -6.14
N ILE A 416 14.62 27.84 -7.27
CA ILE A 416 14.34 26.48 -7.71
C ILE A 416 15.62 25.66 -7.54
N ARG A 417 15.53 24.60 -6.72
CA ARG A 417 16.58 23.61 -6.54
C ARG A 417 16.01 22.29 -6.06
N ASN A 418 16.79 21.24 -6.17
CA ASN A 418 16.46 19.98 -5.53
C ASN A 418 16.67 20.05 -4.00
N GLY A 419 15.85 19.35 -3.22
CA GLY A 419 15.83 19.45 -1.76
C GLY A 419 17.14 18.98 -1.11
N ALA A 420 17.76 17.94 -1.66
CA ALA A 420 19.03 17.38 -1.17
C ALA A 420 20.27 17.94 -1.89
N TRP A 421 20.09 18.95 -2.74
CA TRP A 421 21.08 19.39 -3.72
C TRP A 421 21.53 18.31 -4.72
N ASP A 422 20.98 17.10 -4.64
CA ASP A 422 21.26 15.94 -5.50
C ASP A 422 19.98 15.15 -5.82
N PRO A 423 19.80 14.61 -7.05
CA PRO A 423 20.59 14.91 -8.25
C PRO A 423 20.56 16.40 -8.63
N PRO A 424 21.55 16.90 -9.39
CA PRO A 424 21.53 18.27 -9.91
C PRO A 424 20.31 18.49 -10.81
N LEU A 425 19.97 19.76 -11.05
CA LEU A 425 19.01 20.12 -12.10
C LEU A 425 19.61 19.77 -13.47
N ASP A 426 18.75 19.56 -14.47
CA ASP A 426 19.23 19.32 -15.84
C ASP A 426 19.53 20.66 -16.52
N ASN A 427 20.63 20.73 -17.28
CA ASN A 427 21.17 21.99 -17.81
C ASN A 427 20.15 22.85 -18.60
N PRO A 428 19.28 22.29 -19.46
CA PRO A 428 18.29 23.09 -20.20
C PRO A 428 17.27 23.80 -19.31
N THR A 429 17.13 23.40 -18.04
CA THR A 429 16.24 24.05 -17.07
C THR A 429 16.50 25.56 -16.97
N SER A 430 17.77 25.96 -16.97
CA SER A 430 18.13 27.38 -16.86
C SER A 430 17.63 28.19 -18.05
N GLU A 431 17.77 27.66 -19.27
CA GLU A 431 17.27 28.28 -20.50
C GLU A 431 15.74 28.29 -20.54
N HIS A 432 15.09 27.19 -20.14
CA HIS A 432 13.64 27.10 -20.09
C HIS A 432 13.03 28.14 -19.14
N LEU A 433 13.64 28.35 -17.97
CA LEU A 433 13.23 29.38 -17.02
C LEU A 433 13.57 30.79 -17.51
N LEU A 434 14.67 30.97 -18.24
CA LEU A 434 15.03 32.24 -18.85
C LEU A 434 14.01 32.65 -19.92
N ASP A 435 13.57 31.72 -20.78
CA ASP A 435 12.54 31.95 -21.79
C ASP A 435 11.23 32.44 -21.15
N GLU A 436 10.81 31.80 -20.06
CA GLU A 436 9.52 32.09 -19.42
C GLU A 436 9.56 33.34 -18.53
N PHE A 437 10.63 33.53 -17.76
CA PHE A 437 10.70 34.55 -16.72
C PHE A 437 11.65 35.70 -17.03
N GLY A 438 12.48 35.62 -18.06
CA GLY A 438 13.46 36.66 -18.42
C GLY A 438 12.84 38.01 -18.79
N LYS A 439 11.59 38.02 -19.30
CA LYS A 439 10.83 39.28 -19.51
C LYS A 439 10.19 39.81 -18.23
N LYS A 440 10.01 38.96 -17.21
CA LYS A 440 9.33 39.28 -15.95
C LYS A 440 10.29 39.69 -14.83
N GLY A 441 11.52 39.20 -14.86
CA GLY A 441 12.54 39.37 -13.84
C GLY A 441 13.94 38.95 -14.33
N ILE A 442 14.91 38.88 -13.43
CA ILE A 442 16.28 38.44 -13.71
C ILE A 442 16.40 36.97 -13.32
N VAL A 443 16.81 36.12 -14.26
CA VAL A 443 17.03 34.68 -14.05
C VAL A 443 18.53 34.42 -14.01
N VAL A 444 19.00 33.71 -12.99
CA VAL A 444 20.42 33.34 -12.82
C VAL A 444 20.54 31.87 -12.42
N GLY A 445 21.38 31.13 -13.14
CA GLY A 445 21.77 29.76 -12.83
C GLY A 445 23.06 29.71 -12.02
N ARG A 446 23.18 28.66 -11.19
CA ARG A 446 24.38 28.37 -10.41
C ARG A 446 24.76 26.92 -10.55
N SER A 447 25.99 26.69 -11.00
CA SER A 447 26.52 25.35 -11.23
C SER A 447 27.71 25.07 -10.34
N TRP A 448 27.91 23.80 -9.99
CA TRP A 448 29.03 23.36 -9.18
C TRP A 448 29.84 22.31 -9.91
N TYR A 449 31.14 22.37 -9.74
CA TYR A 449 32.04 21.28 -10.10
C TYR A 449 32.79 20.84 -8.85
N LEU A 450 32.57 19.59 -8.49
CA LEU A 450 33.09 18.96 -7.29
C LEU A 450 34.03 17.84 -7.67
N THR A 451 35.14 17.75 -6.94
CA THR A 451 36.06 16.61 -7.06
C THR A 451 35.39 15.40 -6.39
N ARG A 452 34.97 14.40 -7.16
CA ARG A 452 34.24 13.22 -6.61
C ARG A 452 35.16 12.26 -5.84
N GLU A 453 34.60 11.59 -4.82
CA GLU A 453 35.19 10.58 -3.90
C GLU A 453 36.17 9.59 -4.56
N GLU A 454 35.95 9.22 -5.83
CA GLU A 454 36.66 8.12 -6.47
C GLU A 454 38.00 8.48 -7.13
N GLU A 455 38.30 9.78 -7.33
CA GLU A 455 39.53 10.18 -8.02
C GLU A 455 40.63 10.69 -7.09
N LYS A 456 40.35 11.07 -5.83
CA LYS A 456 41.32 11.74 -4.93
C LYS A 456 42.19 12.79 -5.66
N LYS A 457 41.64 13.45 -6.68
CA LYS A 457 42.36 14.40 -7.51
C LYS A 457 41.86 15.78 -7.21
N GLU A 458 42.33 16.33 -6.10
CA GLU A 458 42.14 17.74 -5.78
C GLU A 458 42.36 18.59 -7.04
N VAL A 459 41.51 19.60 -7.22
CA VAL A 459 41.67 20.49 -8.37
C VAL A 459 42.95 21.29 -8.17
N VAL A 460 43.99 20.93 -8.92
CA VAL A 460 45.27 21.63 -8.89
C VAL A 460 45.19 22.81 -9.84
N ILE A 461 44.98 23.99 -9.27
CA ILE A 461 45.15 25.24 -9.99
C ILE A 461 46.65 25.49 -10.13
N ARG A 462 47.12 25.68 -11.36
CA ARG A 462 48.50 26.11 -11.64
C ARG A 462 48.51 27.55 -12.14
N ARG A 463 49.37 28.38 -11.55
CA ARG A 463 49.64 29.72 -12.09
C ARG A 463 50.54 29.59 -13.32
N THR A 464 50.05 30.00 -14.48
CA THR A 464 50.87 30.05 -15.71
C THR A 464 51.49 31.43 -15.84
N ILE A 465 52.82 31.52 -15.74
CA ILE A 465 53.57 32.76 -16.05
C ILE A 465 54.26 32.56 -17.39
N LYS A 466 53.90 33.37 -18.40
CA LYS A 466 54.73 33.47 -19.61
C LYS A 466 56.10 34.01 -19.20
N ARG A 467 57.15 33.16 -19.34
CA ARG A 467 58.60 33.41 -19.14
C ARG A 467 59.28 33.08 -17.80
N THR A 468 58.76 32.20 -16.92
CA THR A 468 59.65 31.57 -15.91
C THR A 468 59.05 30.30 -15.28
N LEU A 469 59.87 29.25 -15.17
CA LEU A 469 59.64 27.95 -14.51
C LEU A 469 59.43 28.10 -12.98
N ASN A 470 58.38 28.80 -12.54
CA ASN A 470 57.99 28.84 -11.13
C ASN A 470 56.49 28.52 -11.01
N ASN A 471 56.16 27.26 -11.29
CA ASN A 471 54.79 26.73 -11.35
C ASN A 471 54.24 26.56 -9.93
N ARG A 472 53.71 27.63 -9.35
CA ARG A 472 53.01 27.56 -8.05
C ARG A 472 51.64 26.95 -8.27
N SER A 473 51.34 25.90 -7.53
CA SER A 473 50.04 25.24 -7.54
C SER A 473 49.35 25.33 -6.19
N CYS A 474 48.02 25.37 -6.21
CA CYS A 474 47.17 25.28 -5.03
C CYS A 474 46.06 24.28 -5.30
N GLN A 475 45.71 23.49 -4.29
CA GLN A 475 44.54 22.62 -4.32
C GLN A 475 43.31 23.41 -3.90
N ILE A 476 42.18 23.13 -4.53
CA ILE A 476 40.86 23.69 -4.17
C ILE A 476 39.85 22.56 -4.03
N ALA A 477 38.82 22.76 -3.20
CA ALA A 477 37.79 21.77 -2.97
C ALA A 477 36.77 21.72 -4.11
N ALA A 478 36.33 22.89 -4.59
CA ALA A 478 35.27 23.01 -5.58
C ALA A 478 35.40 24.26 -6.46
N VAL A 479 34.76 24.22 -7.64
CA VAL A 479 34.58 25.38 -8.51
C VAL A 479 33.09 25.74 -8.55
N GLN A 480 32.79 27.02 -8.35
CA GLN A 480 31.42 27.54 -8.41
C GLN A 480 31.24 28.42 -9.65
N GLY A 481 30.24 28.08 -10.45
CA GLY A 481 29.81 28.81 -11.63
C GLY A 481 28.65 29.74 -11.28
N LEU A 482 28.78 31.02 -11.62
CA LEU A 482 27.75 32.04 -11.39
C LEU A 482 27.47 32.80 -12.69
N ASP A 483 26.20 33.09 -12.95
CA ASP A 483 25.84 33.95 -14.08
C ASP A 483 26.30 35.39 -13.85
N VAL A 484 26.57 36.10 -14.97
CA VAL A 484 27.04 37.50 -14.95
C VAL A 484 26.06 38.41 -14.19
N GLU A 485 24.76 38.14 -14.30
CA GLU A 485 23.70 38.93 -13.68
C GLU A 485 23.47 38.60 -12.18
N GLU A 486 24.19 37.62 -11.59
CA GLU A 486 24.10 37.27 -10.17
C GLU A 486 24.34 38.48 -9.25
N ARG A 487 25.19 39.44 -9.68
CA ARG A 487 25.43 40.71 -9.00
C ARG A 487 24.16 41.54 -8.75
N ARG A 488 23.09 41.34 -9.52
CA ARG A 488 21.80 42.02 -9.36
C ARG A 488 20.80 41.25 -8.51
N VAL A 489 21.07 39.98 -8.23
CA VAL A 489 20.19 39.10 -7.46
C VAL A 489 20.67 39.03 -6.01
N THR A 490 21.90 38.58 -5.78
CA THR A 490 22.45 38.40 -4.43
C THR A 490 23.45 39.48 -4.04
N HIS A 491 23.89 40.32 -4.98
CA HIS A 491 24.91 41.35 -4.75
C HIS A 491 26.26 40.79 -4.25
N LEU A 492 26.60 39.57 -4.69
CA LEU A 492 27.87 38.92 -4.38
C LEU A 492 29.09 39.71 -4.87
N ASP A 493 28.94 40.60 -5.85
CA ASP A 493 29.99 41.52 -6.31
C ASP A 493 30.51 42.43 -5.20
N LYS A 494 29.71 42.73 -4.17
CA LYS A 494 30.13 43.49 -2.97
C LYS A 494 31.14 42.75 -2.09
N THR A 495 31.38 41.46 -2.34
CA THR A 495 32.41 40.69 -1.63
C THR A 495 33.81 40.92 -2.19
N LEU A 496 33.93 41.53 -3.37
CA LEU A 496 35.20 41.83 -4.01
C LEU A 496 35.98 42.86 -3.20
N ILE A 497 37.22 42.51 -2.86
CA ILE A 497 38.19 43.41 -2.22
C ILE A 497 39.12 44.05 -3.26
N GLY A 498 39.22 43.47 -4.45
CA GLY A 498 39.98 44.03 -5.57
C GLY A 498 39.55 43.43 -6.91
N GLY A 499 39.68 44.21 -7.98
CA GLY A 499 39.32 43.80 -9.34
C GLY A 499 37.86 44.10 -9.70
N ARG A 500 37.25 43.24 -10.54
CA ARG A 500 35.88 43.41 -11.05
C ARG A 500 35.10 42.10 -11.09
N TRP A 501 33.77 42.22 -11.25
CA TRP A 501 32.88 41.09 -11.56
C TRP A 501 33.02 40.63 -13.02
N PHE A 502 32.43 39.48 -13.33
CA PHE A 502 32.35 38.91 -14.68
C PHE A 502 31.65 39.85 -15.67
N LYS A 503 32.00 39.74 -16.96
CA LYS A 503 31.33 40.43 -18.06
C LYS A 503 30.80 39.43 -19.08
N LYS A 504 29.75 39.84 -19.80
CA LYS A 504 29.18 39.04 -20.89
C LYS A 504 30.18 38.91 -22.04
N GLY A 505 30.43 37.68 -22.49
CA GLY A 505 31.36 37.37 -23.58
C GLY A 505 32.82 37.12 -23.17
N GLU A 506 33.15 37.26 -21.88
CA GLU A 506 34.49 36.97 -21.34
C GLU A 506 34.46 35.65 -20.53
N ASP A 507 34.42 34.50 -21.22
CA ASP A 507 34.24 33.18 -20.59
C ASP A 507 35.50 32.64 -19.87
N ALA A 508 36.69 33.10 -20.26
CA ALA A 508 37.95 32.64 -19.68
C ALA A 508 38.39 33.48 -18.48
N GLU A 509 37.50 33.74 -17.53
CA GLU A 509 37.76 34.59 -16.35
C GLU A 509 37.46 33.86 -15.04
N CYS A 510 38.26 34.14 -14.01
CA CYS A 510 38.04 33.63 -12.66
C CYS A 510 38.25 34.70 -11.58
N ILE A 511 37.56 34.52 -10.46
CA ILE A 511 37.70 35.32 -9.24
C ILE A 511 38.14 34.38 -8.12
N LEU A 512 39.20 34.77 -7.40
CA LEU A 512 39.83 33.94 -6.37
C LEU A 512 39.50 34.43 -4.96
N PRO A 513 39.41 33.55 -3.94
CA PRO A 513 39.36 33.99 -2.56
C PRO A 513 40.71 34.55 -2.13
N GLN A 514 40.69 35.43 -1.13
CA GLN A 514 41.89 36.08 -0.60
C GLN A 514 42.98 35.07 -0.16
N LYS A 515 42.60 33.92 0.42
CA LYS A 515 43.53 32.84 0.83
C LYS A 515 44.30 32.27 -0.37
N ILE A 516 43.60 31.87 -1.44
CA ILE A 516 44.21 31.29 -2.65
C ILE A 516 45.06 32.32 -3.39
N ALA A 517 44.58 33.58 -3.50
CA ALA A 517 45.36 34.65 -4.11
C ALA A 517 46.70 34.88 -3.39
N LYS A 518 46.71 34.84 -2.05
CA LYS A 518 47.94 34.91 -1.24
C LYS A 518 48.89 33.73 -1.49
N LEU A 519 48.37 32.49 -1.53
CA LEU A 519 49.16 31.28 -1.80
C LEU A 519 49.83 31.31 -3.19
N LEU A 520 49.08 31.74 -4.21
CA LEU A 520 49.58 31.88 -5.58
C LEU A 520 50.42 33.16 -5.80
N LYS A 521 50.60 34.00 -4.77
CA LYS A 521 51.25 35.32 -4.83
C LYS A 521 50.68 36.21 -5.93
N ILE A 522 49.37 36.26 -6.06
CA ILE A 522 48.65 37.16 -6.97
C ILE A 522 48.21 38.38 -6.16
N ARG A 523 48.71 39.55 -6.52
CA ARG A 523 48.34 40.84 -5.90
C ARG A 523 47.40 41.61 -6.83
N GLU A 524 46.82 42.70 -6.34
CA GLU A 524 45.90 43.53 -7.15
C GLU A 524 46.48 43.99 -8.49
N ARG A 525 47.78 44.31 -8.53
CA ARG A 525 48.50 44.69 -9.76
C ARG A 525 48.60 43.58 -10.82
N ASP A 526 48.42 42.33 -10.41
CA ASP A 526 48.48 41.15 -11.29
C ASP A 526 47.09 40.79 -11.85
N LEU A 527 46.02 41.43 -11.36
CA LEU A 527 44.66 41.23 -11.85
C LEU A 527 44.53 41.67 -13.31
N GLY A 528 43.90 40.83 -14.12
CA GLY A 528 43.80 41.00 -15.57
C GLY A 528 45.04 40.55 -16.36
N LYS A 529 46.12 40.13 -15.69
CA LYS A 529 47.35 39.62 -16.31
C LYS A 529 47.70 38.20 -15.90
N ALA A 530 47.44 37.82 -14.64
CA ALA A 530 47.69 36.48 -14.15
C ALA A 530 46.67 35.47 -14.71
N GLU A 531 47.16 34.28 -15.06
CA GLU A 531 46.34 33.17 -15.54
C GLU A 531 46.47 31.96 -14.61
N VAL A 532 45.35 31.27 -14.45
CA VAL A 532 45.16 30.07 -13.64
C VAL A 532 44.63 28.96 -14.54
N ALA A 533 45.30 27.81 -14.57
CA ALA A 533 44.86 26.66 -15.35
C ALA A 533 43.90 25.77 -14.53
N PHE A 534 42.74 25.45 -15.10
CA PHE A 534 41.75 24.52 -14.57
C PHE A 534 41.05 23.76 -15.71
N GLY A 535 40.83 22.45 -15.58
CA GLY A 535 40.07 21.67 -16.57
C GLY A 535 40.67 21.66 -17.99
N GLY A 536 41.98 21.86 -18.13
CA GLY A 536 42.65 22.01 -19.43
C GLY A 536 42.50 23.39 -20.07
N MET A 537 41.83 24.33 -19.42
CA MET A 537 41.64 25.73 -19.85
C MET A 537 42.43 26.70 -18.96
N ASN A 538 42.85 27.84 -19.52
CA ASN A 538 43.46 28.93 -18.77
C ASN A 538 42.44 30.03 -18.52
N PHE A 539 42.28 30.41 -17.25
CA PHE A 539 41.39 31.46 -16.78
C PHE A 539 42.19 32.68 -16.32
N LYS A 540 41.86 33.86 -16.84
CA LYS A 540 42.41 35.12 -16.39
C LYS A 540 41.83 35.51 -15.04
N VAL A 541 42.69 35.82 -14.08
CA VAL A 541 42.26 36.26 -12.74
C VAL A 541 41.83 37.72 -12.79
N VAL A 542 40.54 38.00 -12.61
CA VAL A 542 39.97 39.36 -12.73
C VAL A 542 39.51 39.99 -11.42
N GLY A 543 39.42 39.21 -10.34
CA GLY A 543 39.03 39.71 -9.03
C GLY A 543 39.48 38.84 -7.88
N ILE A 544 39.46 39.43 -6.68
CA ILE A 544 39.71 38.76 -5.41
C ILE A 544 38.55 39.08 -4.46
N PHE A 545 37.96 38.08 -3.81
CA PHE A 545 36.87 38.26 -2.84
C PHE A 545 37.28 37.95 -1.40
N SER A 546 36.56 38.57 -0.45
CA SER A 546 36.67 38.31 0.99
C SER A 546 35.74 37.17 1.43
N SER A 547 36.33 36.08 1.90
CA SER A 547 35.59 34.91 2.40
C SER A 547 34.73 35.24 3.63
N GLN A 548 35.19 36.15 4.51
CA GLN A 548 34.42 36.59 5.68
C GLN A 548 33.16 37.36 5.29
N THR A 549 33.23 38.16 4.22
CA THR A 549 32.08 38.90 3.70
C THR A 549 31.14 37.96 2.94
N TYR A 550 31.69 37.02 2.16
CA TYR A 550 30.91 36.03 1.40
C TYR A 550 30.00 35.19 2.30
N LYS A 551 30.50 34.73 3.46
CA LYS A 551 29.70 33.93 4.43
C LYS A 551 28.41 34.59 4.91
N LYS A 552 28.31 35.91 4.84
CA LYS A 552 27.13 36.65 5.30
C LYS A 552 25.97 36.60 4.31
N PHE A 553 26.22 36.18 3.07
CA PHE A 553 25.20 36.05 2.03
C PHE A 553 24.57 34.65 2.11
N THR A 554 23.27 34.61 2.42
CA THR A 554 22.47 33.39 2.44
C THR A 554 21.31 33.54 1.48
N ASP A 555 21.01 32.50 0.71
CA ASP A 555 19.96 32.57 -0.31
C ASP A 555 18.55 32.35 0.29
N LEU A 556 17.53 32.24 -0.56
CA LEU A 556 16.14 32.10 -0.15
C LEU A 556 15.80 30.80 0.60
N ASP A 557 16.69 29.82 0.59
CA ASP A 557 16.61 28.62 1.43
C ASP A 557 17.25 28.80 2.82
N GLY A 558 17.89 29.94 3.06
CA GLY A 558 18.61 30.22 4.30
C GLY A 558 19.92 29.46 4.45
N GLU A 559 20.49 28.97 3.33
CA GLU A 559 21.81 28.34 3.22
C GLU A 559 22.82 29.28 2.54
N ILE A 560 24.11 29.03 2.72
CA ILE A 560 25.18 29.78 2.04
C ILE A 560 25.26 29.35 0.57
N LEU A 561 25.65 30.25 -0.32
CA LEU A 561 25.66 29.99 -1.76
C LEU A 561 26.73 28.99 -2.22
N THR A 562 27.72 28.64 -1.39
CA THR A 562 28.85 27.78 -1.80
C THR A 562 28.39 26.33 -2.05
N PRO A 563 29.18 25.47 -2.71
CA PRO A 563 28.82 24.07 -2.91
C PRO A 563 28.70 23.29 -1.59
N VAL A 564 27.82 22.29 -1.55
CA VAL A 564 27.61 21.41 -0.39
C VAL A 564 28.80 20.45 -0.19
N ASP A 565 29.19 20.24 1.06
CA ASP A 565 30.18 19.28 1.51
C ASP A 565 29.45 18.05 2.09
N TRP A 566 29.08 17.12 1.20
CA TRP A 566 28.36 15.89 1.60
C TRP A 566 29.20 14.95 2.47
N GLU A 567 30.54 15.01 2.41
CA GLU A 567 31.41 14.16 3.23
C GLU A 567 31.29 14.53 4.71
N LYS A 568 31.33 15.83 5.04
CA LYS A 568 31.07 16.28 6.41
C LYS A 568 29.65 15.98 6.87
N GLN A 569 28.69 15.96 5.95
CA GLN A 569 27.29 15.67 6.27
C GLN A 569 27.06 14.20 6.67
N LYS A 570 27.69 13.23 5.99
CA LYS A 570 27.57 11.79 6.32
C LYS A 570 27.97 11.50 7.78
N GLY A 571 28.98 12.21 8.31
CA GLY A 571 29.39 12.09 9.72
C GLY A 571 28.39 12.65 10.74
N LEU A 572 27.48 13.54 10.33
CA LEU A 572 26.45 14.17 11.18
C LEU A 572 25.08 13.47 11.09
N GLU A 573 24.87 12.59 10.10
CA GLU A 573 23.61 11.89 9.88
C GLU A 573 23.35 10.72 10.85
N GLU A 574 24.40 10.14 11.44
CA GLU A 574 24.26 9.10 12.47
C GLU A 574 23.59 9.61 13.76
N GLU A 575 23.73 10.90 14.09
CA GLU A 575 23.13 11.52 15.29
C GLU A 575 21.69 12.06 15.05
N ARG A 576 21.32 12.43 13.81
CA ARG A 576 20.07 13.18 13.53
C ARG A 576 18.84 12.36 13.19
N ARG A 577 18.94 11.03 13.07
CA ARG A 577 17.79 10.13 12.77
C ARG A 577 16.65 10.16 13.82
N VAL A 578 16.86 10.76 14.99
CA VAL A 578 15.86 10.81 16.08
C VAL A 578 14.80 11.90 15.91
N GLN A 579 15.10 12.98 15.16
CA GLN A 579 14.15 14.06 14.92
C GLN A 579 13.67 14.01 13.48
N LYS A 580 12.40 13.65 13.26
CA LYS A 580 11.70 13.65 11.96
C LYS A 580 11.58 15.07 11.37
N GLU A 581 12.68 15.79 11.19
CA GLU A 581 12.70 16.99 10.38
C GLU A 581 12.71 16.56 8.92
N VAL A 582 11.64 16.89 8.20
CA VAL A 582 11.47 16.60 6.76
C VAL A 582 12.47 17.41 5.89
N PHE A 583 13.29 18.26 6.49
CA PHE A 583 14.16 19.21 5.79
C PHE A 583 15.53 19.31 6.45
N MET A 584 16.58 19.03 5.67
CA MET A 584 17.97 19.04 6.12
C MET A 584 18.64 20.34 5.66
N LYS A 585 19.23 21.10 6.58
CA LYS A 585 20.24 22.11 6.21
C LYS A 585 21.57 21.40 5.96
N TYR A 586 22.18 21.68 4.82
CA TYR A 586 23.44 21.08 4.44
C TYR A 586 24.64 21.88 4.96
N THR A 587 25.74 21.17 5.20
CA THR A 587 27.04 21.79 5.46
C THR A 587 27.68 22.12 4.11
N HIS A 588 28.20 23.34 3.95
CA HIS A 588 28.80 23.78 2.69
C HIS A 588 30.32 23.97 2.83
N PHE A 589 31.02 23.96 1.69
CA PHE A 589 32.43 24.31 1.64
C PHE A 589 32.65 25.76 2.06
N GLU A 590 33.77 25.96 2.72
CA GLU A 590 34.29 27.25 3.12
C GLU A 590 34.61 28.10 1.88
N PRO A 591 34.21 29.39 1.81
CA PRO A 591 34.50 30.23 0.65
C PRO A 591 35.99 30.37 0.32
N ASP A 592 36.86 30.09 1.31
CA ASP A 592 38.31 30.09 1.16
C ASP A 592 38.86 28.96 0.28
N ASP A 593 38.08 27.89 0.08
CA ASP A 593 38.51 26.68 -0.62
C ASP A 593 37.83 26.50 -1.99
N ILE A 594 37.14 27.54 -2.47
CA ILE A 594 36.47 27.54 -3.77
C ILE A 594 36.95 28.68 -4.66
N ILE A 595 36.85 28.51 -5.98
CA ILE A 595 37.01 29.62 -6.94
C ILE A 595 35.68 29.90 -7.65
N LEU A 596 35.51 31.14 -8.11
CA LEU A 596 34.34 31.53 -8.89
C LEU A 596 34.74 31.67 -10.37
N ILE A 597 33.93 31.12 -11.27
CA ILE A 597 34.00 31.37 -12.71
C ILE A 597 32.60 31.66 -13.25
N SER A 598 32.49 32.08 -14.52
CA SER A 598 31.17 32.25 -15.13
C SER A 598 30.47 30.89 -15.28
N ASN A 599 29.16 30.88 -15.09
CA ASN A 599 28.36 29.65 -15.20
C ASN A 599 28.49 29.00 -16.59
N GLN A 600 28.52 29.83 -17.64
CA GLN A 600 28.73 29.41 -19.03
C GLN A 600 30.12 28.76 -19.26
N ALA A 601 31.16 29.24 -18.57
CA ALA A 601 32.46 28.60 -18.64
C ALA A 601 32.50 27.29 -17.88
N LEU A 602 31.78 27.21 -16.75
CA LEU A 602 31.74 26.00 -15.94
C LEU A 602 30.97 24.87 -16.63
N SER A 603 29.88 25.16 -17.36
CA SER A 603 29.14 24.14 -18.10
C SER A 603 30.02 23.44 -19.14
N LYS A 604 30.86 24.21 -19.87
CA LYS A 604 31.83 23.69 -20.85
C LYS A 604 32.89 22.77 -20.25
N VAL A 605 33.22 22.93 -18.96
CA VAL A 605 34.20 22.11 -18.24
C VAL A 605 33.53 20.94 -17.50
N GLY A 606 32.21 20.80 -17.61
CA GLY A 606 31.43 19.69 -17.03
C GLY A 606 30.89 19.96 -15.62
N GLY A 607 30.60 21.22 -15.27
CA GLY A 607 29.87 21.52 -14.03
C GLY A 607 28.38 21.23 -14.14
N ASP A 608 27.79 20.87 -13.01
CA ASP A 608 26.38 20.52 -12.90
C ASP A 608 25.55 21.73 -12.42
N LEU A 609 24.43 22.04 -13.08
CA LEU A 609 23.47 23.04 -12.61
C LEU A 609 22.80 22.58 -11.30
N ARG A 610 22.87 23.38 -10.25
CA ARG A 610 22.38 23.01 -8.90
C ARG A 610 21.20 23.84 -8.43
N SER A 611 21.14 25.10 -8.83
CA SER A 611 19.99 25.96 -8.56
C SER A 611 19.79 27.03 -9.62
N VAL A 612 18.54 27.51 -9.73
CA VAL A 612 18.17 28.66 -10.54
C VAL A 612 17.37 29.62 -9.67
N ALA A 613 17.81 30.87 -9.61
CA ALA A 613 17.15 31.96 -8.89
C ALA A 613 16.48 32.92 -9.88
N ILE A 614 15.28 33.39 -9.52
CA ILE A 614 14.49 34.33 -10.30
C ILE A 614 14.15 35.52 -9.41
N SER A 615 14.72 36.68 -9.71
CA SER A 615 14.48 37.93 -8.98
C SER A 615 13.44 38.79 -9.70
N PHE A 616 12.43 39.23 -8.97
CA PHE A 616 11.37 40.09 -9.47
C PHE A 616 11.48 41.50 -8.89
N PRO A 617 11.06 42.54 -9.65
CA PRO A 617 11.08 43.92 -9.16
C PRO A 617 10.23 44.16 -7.91
N THR A 618 9.13 43.42 -7.72
CA THR A 618 8.17 43.62 -6.62
C THR A 618 7.74 42.30 -5.99
N SER A 619 7.48 42.31 -4.68
CA SER A 619 6.97 41.14 -3.92
C SER A 619 5.66 40.61 -4.50
N LYS A 620 4.72 41.49 -4.87
CA LYS A 620 3.43 41.11 -5.48
C LYS A 620 3.58 40.37 -6.81
N LYS A 621 4.60 40.71 -7.62
CA LYS A 621 4.86 40.01 -8.89
C LYS A 621 5.47 38.63 -8.63
N ALA A 622 6.34 38.52 -7.63
CA ALA A 622 6.86 37.23 -7.17
C ALA A 622 5.72 36.33 -6.65
N GLU A 623 4.82 36.87 -5.82
CA GLU A 623 3.65 36.16 -5.28
C GLU A 623 2.78 35.58 -6.38
N LYS A 624 2.29 36.43 -7.29
CA LYS A 624 1.43 35.99 -8.39
C LYS A 624 2.11 34.93 -9.27
N THR A 625 3.38 35.14 -9.58
CA THR A 625 4.14 34.19 -10.41
C THR A 625 4.32 32.85 -9.69
N LEU A 626 4.58 32.89 -8.39
CA LEU A 626 4.71 31.71 -7.55
C LEU A 626 3.39 30.94 -7.43
N GLU A 627 2.26 31.63 -7.23
CA GLU A 627 0.93 31.00 -7.22
C GLU A 627 0.61 30.31 -8.55
N GLU A 628 0.93 30.94 -9.69
CA GLU A 628 0.75 30.36 -11.02
C GLU A 628 1.66 29.14 -11.25
N LEU A 629 2.92 29.22 -10.81
CA LEU A 629 3.92 28.16 -10.94
C LEU A 629 3.59 26.95 -10.06
N MET A 630 3.16 27.17 -8.81
CA MET A 630 2.80 26.12 -7.85
C MET A 630 1.60 25.28 -8.29
N LYS A 631 0.75 25.80 -9.18
CA LYS A 631 -0.36 25.04 -9.77
C LYS A 631 0.10 23.97 -10.77
N ARG A 632 1.31 24.10 -11.35
CA ARG A 632 1.86 23.16 -12.34
C ARG A 632 3.12 22.41 -11.90
N VAL A 633 3.91 22.98 -10.99
CA VAL A 633 5.18 22.39 -10.51
C VAL A 633 4.96 21.48 -9.28
N SER A 634 5.75 20.41 -9.20
CA SER A 634 5.73 19.42 -8.10
C SER A 634 6.96 19.51 -7.18
N LEU A 635 7.84 20.48 -7.40
CA LEU A 635 9.05 20.71 -6.61
C LEU A 635 8.80 21.51 -5.32
N ASN A 636 9.74 21.38 -4.38
CA ASN A 636 9.86 22.32 -3.28
C ASN A 636 10.44 23.62 -3.81
N ILE A 637 9.73 24.72 -3.59
CA ILE A 637 10.15 26.05 -4.04
C ILE A 637 10.41 26.92 -2.82
N TYR A 638 11.51 27.67 -2.86
CA TYR A 638 11.85 28.66 -1.85
C TYR A 638 11.55 30.04 -2.41
N ALA A 639 10.98 30.92 -1.60
CA ALA A 639 10.61 32.27 -2.03
C ALA A 639 10.97 33.31 -0.99
N GLY A 640 11.40 34.47 -1.46
CA GLY A 640 11.69 35.65 -0.67
C GLY A 640 10.68 36.73 -1.00
N MET A 641 9.92 37.19 -0.01
CA MET A 641 8.85 38.17 -0.22
C MET A 641 8.79 39.09 1.00
N GLU A 642 8.86 40.41 0.78
CA GLU A 642 8.81 41.42 1.86
C GLU A 642 9.88 41.19 2.96
N GLY A 643 11.05 40.71 2.56
CA GLY A 643 12.15 40.40 3.48
C GLY A 643 11.98 39.13 4.30
N LYS A 644 10.89 38.36 4.11
CA LYS A 644 10.65 37.06 4.77
C LYS A 644 10.91 35.89 3.83
N LEU A 645 11.34 34.78 4.40
CA LEU A 645 11.55 33.52 3.68
C LEU A 645 10.34 32.61 3.82
N TYR A 646 9.91 32.06 2.69
CA TYR A 646 8.81 31.13 2.60
C TYR A 646 9.26 29.88 1.88
N ARG A 647 8.77 28.74 2.34
CA ARG A 647 8.95 27.45 1.67
C ARG A 647 7.59 26.93 1.23
N PHE A 648 7.50 26.58 -0.04
CA PHE A 648 6.31 26.04 -0.66
C PHE A 648 6.56 24.56 -0.96
N SER A 649 5.61 23.72 -0.54
CA SER A 649 5.60 22.31 -0.88
C SER A 649 4.25 21.91 -1.45
N SER A 650 4.29 21.10 -2.50
CA SER A 650 3.12 20.67 -3.25
C SER A 650 2.60 19.33 -2.72
N LEU A 651 2.28 19.27 -1.42
CA LEU A 651 1.73 18.07 -0.79
C LEU A 651 0.23 17.96 -1.11
N THR A 652 -0.15 16.87 -1.79
CA THR A 652 -1.57 16.54 -2.00
C THR A 652 -2.17 16.01 -0.70
N ALA A 653 -2.65 16.91 0.16
CA ALA A 653 -3.47 16.51 1.30
C ALA A 653 -4.84 16.05 0.80
N THR A 654 -5.21 14.80 1.10
CA THR A 654 -6.58 14.33 0.83
C THR A 654 -7.43 14.78 2.01
N SER A 655 -8.10 15.93 1.91
CA SER A 655 -9.04 16.35 2.94
C SER A 655 -10.36 15.58 2.79
N LEU A 656 -10.73 14.83 3.82
CA LEU A 656 -12.08 14.26 3.95
C LEU A 656 -13.05 15.38 4.37
N ILE A 657 -13.39 16.26 3.43
CA ILE A 657 -14.43 17.28 3.65
C ILE A 657 -15.77 16.54 3.88
N GLY A 658 -16.49 16.90 4.94
CA GLY A 658 -17.81 16.35 5.26
C GLY A 658 -17.86 15.32 6.39
N LEU A 659 -16.73 14.85 6.94
CA LEU A 659 -16.77 13.91 8.09
C LEU A 659 -17.41 14.53 9.34
N GLU A 660 -17.24 15.85 9.53
CA GLU A 660 -17.86 16.61 10.62
C GLU A 660 -19.40 16.56 10.53
N ASP A 661 -19.95 16.69 9.32
CA ASP A 661 -21.39 16.64 9.07
C ASP A 661 -22.00 15.24 9.25
N LEU A 662 -21.16 14.19 9.21
CA LEU A 662 -21.61 12.80 9.39
C LEU A 662 -21.75 12.38 10.84
N PHE A 663 -21.18 13.13 11.79
CA PHE A 663 -21.15 12.70 13.19
C PHE A 663 -22.56 12.47 13.75
N ILE A 664 -23.47 13.41 13.50
CA ILE A 664 -24.85 13.35 14.01
C ILE A 664 -25.64 12.18 13.38
N PRO A 665 -25.72 12.01 12.05
CA PRO A 665 -26.44 10.88 11.44
C PRO A 665 -25.89 9.51 11.87
N ILE A 666 -24.56 9.36 11.96
CA ILE A 666 -23.92 8.11 12.38
C ILE A 666 -24.27 7.80 13.85
N LEU A 667 -24.25 8.80 14.73
CA LEU A 667 -24.62 8.63 16.14
C LEU A 667 -26.09 8.21 16.29
N ILE A 668 -27.01 8.85 15.57
CA ILE A 668 -28.44 8.51 15.59
C ILE A 668 -28.64 7.06 15.14
N ALA A 669 -27.99 6.65 14.05
CA ALA A 669 -28.04 5.28 13.59
C ALA A 669 -27.48 4.27 14.59
N ALA A 670 -26.32 4.58 15.19
CA ALA A 670 -25.69 3.75 16.19
C ALA A 670 -26.66 3.49 17.35
N LEU A 671 -27.37 4.53 17.81
CA LEU A 671 -28.37 4.44 18.87
C LEU A 671 -29.62 3.65 18.45
N ILE A 672 -30.11 3.82 17.21
CA ILE A 672 -31.25 3.06 16.69
C ILE A 672 -30.92 1.57 16.63
N VAL A 673 -29.75 1.21 16.08
CA VAL A 673 -29.29 -0.19 16.00
C VAL A 673 -29.11 -0.77 17.40
N LEU A 674 -28.46 -0.03 18.29
CA LEU A 674 -28.27 -0.43 19.69
C LEU A 674 -29.61 -0.73 20.36
N ASN A 675 -30.57 0.21 20.29
CA ASN A 675 -31.88 0.07 20.91
C ASN A 675 -32.65 -1.13 20.33
N THR A 676 -32.61 -1.29 19.01
CA THR A 676 -33.34 -2.37 18.34
C THR A 676 -32.75 -3.75 18.66
N MET A 677 -31.41 -3.86 18.67
CA MET A 677 -30.74 -5.11 19.02
C MET A 677 -30.92 -5.42 20.51
N LEU A 678 -30.87 -4.44 21.40
CA LEU A 678 -31.13 -4.63 22.83
C LEU A 678 -32.57 -5.10 23.09
N GLY A 679 -33.56 -4.48 22.43
CA GLY A 679 -34.95 -4.94 22.49
C GLY A 679 -35.11 -6.38 21.98
N SER A 680 -34.36 -6.77 20.93
CA SER A 680 -34.36 -8.14 20.42
C SER A 680 -33.83 -9.16 21.44
N VAL A 681 -32.84 -8.79 22.25
CA VAL A 681 -32.27 -9.63 23.31
C VAL A 681 -33.30 -9.84 24.41
N TYR A 682 -33.94 -8.77 24.90
CA TYR A 682 -34.90 -8.86 26.01
C TYR A 682 -36.13 -9.69 25.65
N GLU A 683 -36.65 -9.53 24.44
CA GLU A 683 -37.77 -10.34 23.95
C GLU A 683 -37.42 -11.82 23.71
N ARG A 684 -36.14 -12.14 23.57
CA ARG A 684 -35.63 -13.51 23.33
C ARG A 684 -34.99 -14.13 24.57
N THR A 685 -35.15 -13.55 25.74
CA THR A 685 -34.63 -14.08 27.00
C THR A 685 -35.02 -15.55 27.24
N LYS A 686 -36.30 -15.93 27.00
CA LYS A 686 -36.77 -17.32 27.10
C LYS A 686 -36.15 -18.27 26.07
N GLU A 687 -35.85 -17.77 24.87
CA GLU A 687 -35.18 -18.55 23.83
C GLU A 687 -33.69 -18.74 24.16
N ILE A 688 -33.05 -17.69 24.67
CA ILE A 688 -31.65 -17.68 25.14
C ILE A 688 -31.45 -18.69 26.28
N THR A 689 -32.36 -18.72 27.27
CA THR A 689 -32.29 -19.70 28.37
C THR A 689 -32.50 -21.13 27.88
N THR A 690 -33.36 -21.34 26.88
CA THR A 690 -33.55 -22.65 26.23
C THR A 690 -32.26 -23.10 25.52
N PHE A 691 -31.63 -22.22 24.74
CA PHE A 691 -30.36 -22.49 24.07
C PHE A 691 -29.22 -22.81 25.07
N SER A 692 -29.17 -22.08 26.18
CA SER A 692 -28.23 -22.36 27.27
C SER A 692 -28.49 -23.73 27.93
N SER A 693 -29.77 -24.09 28.12
CA SER A 693 -30.15 -25.41 28.66
C SER A 693 -29.83 -26.56 27.70
N LEU A 694 -29.81 -26.30 26.39
CA LEU A 694 -29.37 -27.23 25.35
C LEU A 694 -27.83 -27.28 25.20
N GLY A 695 -27.08 -26.54 26.03
CA GLY A 695 -25.62 -26.61 26.08
C GLY A 695 -24.88 -25.62 25.18
N LEU A 696 -25.53 -24.60 24.62
CA LEU A 696 -24.83 -23.53 23.90
C LEU A 696 -24.04 -22.64 24.86
N ALA A 697 -22.74 -22.50 24.60
CA ALA A 697 -21.90 -21.61 25.38
C ALA A 697 -22.38 -20.15 25.30
N PRO A 698 -22.25 -19.34 26.38
CA PRO A 698 -22.64 -17.93 26.38
C PRO A 698 -22.06 -17.12 25.20
N ALA A 699 -20.79 -17.37 24.86
CA ALA A 699 -20.13 -16.74 23.72
C ALA A 699 -20.79 -17.10 22.37
N HIS A 700 -21.30 -18.33 22.21
CA HIS A 700 -22.01 -18.75 21.00
C HIS A 700 -23.35 -18.03 20.86
N ILE A 701 -24.03 -17.76 21.98
CA ILE A 701 -25.28 -17.00 21.99
C ILE A 701 -25.01 -15.53 21.64
N GLY A 702 -23.94 -14.93 22.16
CA GLY A 702 -23.51 -13.60 21.72
C GLY A 702 -23.19 -13.54 20.22
N ALA A 703 -22.53 -14.57 19.69
CA ALA A 703 -22.20 -14.68 18.26
C ALA A 703 -23.44 -14.74 17.35
N LEU A 704 -24.58 -15.25 17.82
CA LEU A 704 -25.85 -15.21 17.07
C LEU A 704 -26.27 -13.78 16.73
N PHE A 705 -26.22 -12.88 17.71
CA PHE A 705 -26.64 -11.49 17.53
C PHE A 705 -25.64 -10.70 16.67
N LEU A 706 -24.34 -10.98 16.78
CA LEU A 706 -23.32 -10.42 15.88
C LEU A 706 -23.50 -10.92 14.43
N ALA A 707 -23.92 -12.16 14.25
CA ALA A 707 -24.24 -12.69 12.92
C ALA A 707 -25.50 -12.02 12.33
N GLU A 708 -26.54 -11.76 13.14
CA GLU A 708 -27.72 -10.99 12.70
C GLU A 708 -27.34 -9.57 12.28
N SER A 709 -26.49 -8.87 13.03
CA SER A 709 -26.04 -7.52 12.66
C SER A 709 -25.15 -7.48 11.43
N LEU A 710 -24.34 -8.51 11.19
CA LEU A 710 -23.58 -8.65 9.93
C LEU A 710 -24.52 -8.75 8.73
N VAL A 711 -25.58 -9.54 8.83
CA VAL A 711 -26.59 -9.67 7.75
C VAL A 711 -27.27 -8.33 7.50
N TYR A 712 -27.68 -7.62 8.56
CA TYR A 712 -28.24 -6.27 8.47
C TYR A 712 -27.26 -5.28 7.85
N ALA A 713 -25.99 -5.32 8.24
CA ALA A 713 -24.94 -4.44 7.72
C ALA A 713 -24.75 -4.65 6.21
N VAL A 714 -24.66 -5.90 5.74
CA VAL A 714 -24.50 -6.21 4.30
C VAL A 714 -25.74 -5.82 3.48
N ILE A 715 -26.94 -6.15 3.97
CA ILE A 715 -28.20 -5.79 3.28
C ILE A 715 -28.35 -4.26 3.20
N GLY A 716 -28.15 -3.56 4.32
CA GLY A 716 -28.25 -2.10 4.39
C GLY A 716 -27.23 -1.40 3.52
N ALA A 717 -25.97 -1.85 3.57
CA ALA A 717 -24.85 -1.32 2.79
C ALA A 717 -25.10 -1.41 1.28
N VAL A 718 -25.32 -2.63 0.76
CA VAL A 718 -25.42 -2.85 -0.69
C VAL A 718 -26.73 -2.32 -1.23
N SER A 719 -27.86 -2.57 -0.55
CA SER A 719 -29.16 -2.08 -1.02
C SER A 719 -29.29 -0.56 -0.91
N GLY A 720 -28.74 0.03 0.16
CA GLY A 720 -28.66 1.49 0.33
C GLY A 720 -27.85 2.15 -0.77
N TYR A 721 -26.72 1.56 -1.13
CA TYR A 721 -25.92 2.03 -2.26
C TYR A 721 -26.65 1.91 -3.60
N LEU A 722 -27.27 0.75 -3.89
CA LEU A 722 -28.04 0.53 -5.12
C LEU A 722 -29.20 1.54 -5.26
N ILE A 723 -29.93 1.77 -4.18
CA ILE A 723 -31.04 2.74 -4.16
C ILE A 723 -30.50 4.16 -4.34
N ALA A 724 -29.39 4.52 -3.67
CA ALA A 724 -28.76 5.83 -3.85
C ALA A 724 -28.40 6.08 -5.32
N GLN A 725 -27.68 5.15 -5.94
CA GLN A 725 -27.31 5.26 -7.35
C GLN A 725 -28.54 5.27 -8.27
N GLY A 726 -29.57 4.48 -7.97
CA GLY A 726 -30.83 4.47 -8.72
C GLY A 726 -31.55 5.83 -8.67
N VAL A 727 -31.70 6.41 -7.48
CA VAL A 727 -32.31 7.74 -7.28
C VAL A 727 -31.49 8.80 -8.02
N VAL A 728 -30.17 8.74 -7.93
CA VAL A 728 -29.27 9.66 -8.64
C VAL A 728 -29.47 9.54 -10.14
N LYS A 729 -29.50 8.33 -10.68
CA LYS A 729 -29.74 8.10 -12.11
C LYS A 729 -31.09 8.66 -12.57
N VAL A 730 -32.14 8.54 -11.77
CA VAL A 730 -33.45 9.14 -12.05
C VAL A 730 -33.35 10.68 -12.07
N ILE A 731 -32.75 11.28 -11.04
CA ILE A 731 -32.51 12.74 -10.99
C ILE A 731 -31.70 13.21 -12.20
N VAL A 732 -30.72 12.41 -12.64
CA VAL A 732 -29.90 12.69 -13.82
C VAL A 732 -30.74 12.66 -15.10
N THR A 733 -31.47 11.56 -15.31
CA THR A 733 -32.20 11.29 -16.56
C THR A 733 -33.32 12.31 -16.79
N PHE A 734 -34.00 12.72 -15.71
CA PHE A 734 -35.11 13.68 -15.77
C PHE A 734 -34.68 15.13 -15.48
N ASN A 735 -33.39 15.39 -15.26
CA ASN A 735 -32.82 16.70 -14.93
C ASN A 735 -33.57 17.46 -13.81
N LEU A 736 -34.06 16.75 -12.79
CA LEU A 736 -34.96 17.29 -11.76
C LEU A 736 -34.30 18.32 -10.83
N LEU A 737 -32.97 18.24 -10.67
CA LEU A 737 -32.19 19.12 -9.79
C LEU A 737 -30.92 19.60 -10.52
N PRO A 738 -31.01 20.69 -11.31
CA PRO A 738 -29.85 21.29 -11.97
C PRO A 738 -28.87 21.83 -10.91
N GLY A 739 -27.61 21.41 -10.99
CA GLY A 739 -26.55 21.86 -10.07
C GLY A 739 -26.32 20.99 -8.82
N LEU A 740 -27.13 19.95 -8.59
CA LEU A 740 -26.85 18.94 -7.57
C LEU A 740 -25.82 17.93 -8.11
N TYR A 741 -24.56 18.09 -7.67
CA TYR A 741 -23.46 17.19 -8.00
C TYR A 741 -23.22 16.21 -6.86
N LEU A 742 -23.87 15.06 -6.90
CA LEU A 742 -23.59 13.98 -5.95
C LEU A 742 -22.34 13.24 -6.43
N ASN A 743 -21.19 13.65 -5.90
CA ASN A 743 -19.91 13.02 -6.21
C ASN A 743 -19.76 11.69 -5.45
N TYR A 744 -20.28 10.62 -6.04
CA TYR A 744 -19.97 9.26 -5.60
C TYR A 744 -18.61 8.84 -6.14
N SER A 745 -17.54 9.46 -5.60
CA SER A 745 -16.23 8.86 -5.72
C SER A 745 -16.34 7.45 -5.14
N SER A 746 -16.02 6.46 -5.96
CA SER A 746 -16.22 5.06 -5.60
C SER A 746 -15.43 4.66 -4.37
N LEU A 747 -14.24 5.24 -4.14
CA LEU A 747 -13.48 5.00 -2.92
C LEU A 747 -14.13 5.65 -1.68
N SER A 748 -14.71 6.86 -1.81
CA SER A 748 -15.43 7.48 -0.69
C SER A 748 -16.72 6.74 -0.37
N ALA A 749 -17.42 6.24 -1.39
CA ALA A 749 -18.59 5.40 -1.22
C ALA A 749 -18.26 4.10 -0.49
N VAL A 750 -17.16 3.42 -0.87
CA VAL A 750 -16.64 2.23 -0.18
C VAL A 750 -16.26 2.54 1.27
N ALA A 751 -15.53 3.63 1.51
CA ALA A 751 -15.14 4.04 2.86
C ALA A 751 -16.37 4.36 3.72
N SER A 752 -17.33 5.11 3.18
CA SER A 752 -18.59 5.47 3.86
C SER A 752 -19.42 4.23 4.20
N THR A 753 -19.54 3.31 3.24
CA THR A 753 -20.26 2.05 3.43
C THR A 753 -19.57 1.18 4.49
N SER A 754 -18.23 1.14 4.47
CA SER A 754 -17.43 0.42 5.47
C SER A 754 -17.59 1.02 6.87
N ILE A 755 -17.63 2.35 6.98
CA ILE A 755 -17.92 3.05 8.24
C ILE A 755 -19.31 2.69 8.75
N VAL A 756 -20.34 2.73 7.88
CA VAL A 756 -21.71 2.36 8.27
C VAL A 756 -21.77 0.91 8.75
N MET A 757 -21.16 -0.03 8.03
CA MET A 757 -21.07 -1.43 8.46
C MET A 757 -20.36 -1.59 9.81
N LEU A 758 -19.23 -0.90 9.99
CA LEU A 758 -18.48 -0.91 11.23
C LEU A 758 -19.32 -0.39 12.39
N VAL A 759 -20.05 0.71 12.20
CA VAL A 759 -20.94 1.28 13.21
C VAL A 759 -22.05 0.30 13.59
N VAL A 760 -22.69 -0.37 12.62
CA VAL A 760 -23.73 -1.38 12.88
C VAL A 760 -23.18 -2.54 13.72
N LEU A 761 -21.98 -3.04 13.38
CA LEU A 761 -21.32 -4.12 14.10
C LEU A 761 -20.94 -3.68 15.53
N LEU A 762 -20.30 -2.51 15.68
CA LEU A 762 -19.90 -1.95 16.98
C LEU A 762 -21.11 -1.70 17.90
N SER A 763 -22.20 -1.16 17.37
CA SER A 763 -23.46 -0.96 18.11
C SER A 763 -24.08 -2.27 18.63
N THR A 764 -23.74 -3.40 18.02
CA THR A 764 -24.28 -4.72 18.41
C THR A 764 -23.42 -5.41 19.48
N ILE A 765 -22.19 -4.96 19.73
CA ILE A 765 -21.29 -5.57 20.71
C ILE A 765 -21.91 -5.56 22.11
N TYR A 766 -22.49 -4.44 22.54
CA TYR A 766 -23.11 -4.33 23.86
C TYR A 766 -24.34 -5.26 24.02
N PRO A 767 -25.34 -5.25 23.10
CA PRO A 767 -26.44 -6.21 23.13
C PRO A 767 -25.97 -7.67 23.08
N ALA A 768 -24.98 -8.01 22.25
CA ALA A 768 -24.43 -9.36 22.17
C ALA A 768 -23.78 -9.81 23.49
N LYS A 769 -23.03 -8.92 24.15
CA LYS A 769 -22.50 -9.17 25.49
C LYS A 769 -23.63 -9.40 26.48
N LYS A 770 -24.69 -8.58 26.42
CA LYS A 770 -25.83 -8.73 27.33
C LYS A 770 -26.58 -10.04 27.13
N ALA A 771 -26.75 -10.48 25.88
CA ALA A 771 -27.34 -11.78 25.56
C ALA A 771 -26.51 -12.95 26.12
N SER A 772 -25.18 -12.86 26.02
CA SER A 772 -24.26 -13.84 26.61
C SER A 772 -24.40 -13.89 28.13
N GLU A 773 -24.49 -12.74 28.81
CA GLU A 773 -24.66 -12.69 30.28
C GLU A 773 -25.97 -13.33 30.74
N VAL A 774 -27.06 -13.11 30.00
CA VAL A 774 -28.38 -13.75 30.29
C VAL A 774 -28.32 -15.27 30.13
N ALA A 775 -27.43 -15.77 29.27
CA ALA A 775 -27.29 -17.19 29.01
C ALA A 775 -26.50 -17.96 30.07
N THR A 776 -25.78 -17.30 30.97
CA THR A 776 -25.03 -17.97 32.05
C THR A 776 -25.99 -18.45 33.14
N PRO A 777 -26.32 -19.75 33.27
CA PRO A 777 -26.98 -20.24 34.46
C PRO A 777 -25.98 -20.12 35.61
N ALA A 778 -26.42 -19.87 36.84
CA ALA A 778 -25.55 -19.78 38.01
C ALA A 778 -24.68 -21.06 38.16
N ILE A 779 -23.42 -21.02 37.68
CA ILE A 779 -22.38 -22.05 37.88
C ILE A 779 -21.81 -21.88 39.30
N GLU A 780 -22.67 -21.87 40.31
CA GLU A 780 -22.30 -21.87 41.73
C GLU A 780 -23.05 -22.97 42.49
N ARG A 781 -22.85 -24.22 42.06
CA ARG A 781 -22.82 -25.34 43.02
C ARG A 781 -21.57 -26.16 42.73
N SER A 782 -20.42 -25.60 43.14
CA SER A 782 -19.17 -26.35 43.21
C SER A 782 -19.38 -27.54 44.16
N TRP A 783 -19.23 -28.74 43.62
CA TRP A 783 -19.17 -29.96 44.42
C TRP A 783 -18.00 -29.84 45.41
N ARG A 784 -18.30 -29.79 46.72
CA ARG A 784 -17.27 -29.69 47.77
C ARG A 784 -16.66 -31.08 47.96
N LEU A 785 -15.40 -31.23 47.54
CA LEU A 785 -14.62 -32.45 47.73
C LEU A 785 -14.18 -32.54 49.20
N PRO A 786 -14.15 -33.74 49.80
CA PRO A 786 -13.56 -33.94 51.13
C PRO A 786 -12.07 -33.62 51.10
N GLU A 787 -11.49 -33.25 52.24
CA GLU A 787 -10.03 -33.10 52.35
C GLU A 787 -9.35 -34.50 52.31
N PRO A 788 -8.20 -34.67 51.63
CA PRO A 788 -7.49 -35.95 51.58
C PRO A 788 -6.85 -36.31 52.93
N GLU A 789 -6.77 -37.61 53.19
CA GLU A 789 -6.09 -38.18 54.36
C GLU A 789 -4.62 -38.47 53.97
N GLY A 790 -3.72 -37.54 54.28
CA GLY A 790 -2.32 -37.62 53.87
C GLY A 790 -2.17 -37.68 52.34
N ASP A 791 -1.61 -38.78 51.84
CA ASP A 791 -1.39 -39.01 50.41
C ASP A 791 -2.52 -39.78 49.72
N THR A 792 -3.61 -40.08 50.43
CA THR A 792 -4.74 -40.81 49.87
C THR A 792 -6.01 -39.96 49.87
N TRP A 793 -6.67 -39.87 48.73
CA TRP A 793 -7.92 -39.16 48.55
C TRP A 793 -9.02 -40.13 48.12
N LYS A 794 -9.95 -40.39 49.03
CA LYS A 794 -11.15 -41.18 48.75
C LYS A 794 -12.31 -40.25 48.44
N VAL A 795 -12.88 -40.37 47.25
CA VAL A 795 -13.97 -39.52 46.76
C VAL A 795 -15.10 -40.41 46.28
N LYS A 796 -16.26 -40.32 46.93
CA LYS A 796 -17.50 -40.92 46.45
C LYS A 796 -18.07 -40.02 45.34
N LEU A 797 -18.19 -40.54 44.13
CA LEU A 797 -18.75 -39.80 43.00
C LEU A 797 -20.28 -39.75 43.12
N PRO A 798 -20.93 -38.61 42.81
CA PRO A 798 -22.39 -38.50 42.83
C PRO A 798 -23.03 -39.13 41.59
N PHE A 799 -22.60 -40.35 41.26
CA PHE A 799 -23.04 -41.13 40.11
C PHE A 799 -23.27 -42.57 40.58
N SER A 800 -24.46 -43.07 40.30
CA SER A 800 -24.83 -44.48 40.49
C SER A 800 -25.34 -45.03 39.17
N VAL A 801 -25.16 -46.33 38.96
CA VAL A 801 -25.38 -47.01 37.67
C VAL A 801 -26.14 -48.31 37.91
N MET A 802 -27.05 -48.66 37.00
CA MET A 802 -27.81 -49.91 37.10
C MET A 802 -26.98 -51.11 36.62
N GLY A 803 -27.16 -52.27 37.24
CA GLY A 803 -26.25 -53.41 37.17
C GLY A 803 -25.91 -53.90 35.76
N GLU A 804 -26.85 -53.87 34.82
CA GLU A 804 -26.58 -54.27 33.42
C GLU A 804 -25.73 -53.24 32.65
N GLU A 805 -25.83 -51.96 33.00
CA GLU A 805 -25.05 -50.88 32.37
C GLU A 805 -23.63 -50.75 32.96
N VAL A 806 -23.34 -51.35 34.13
CA VAL A 806 -22.03 -51.22 34.80
C VAL A 806 -20.92 -51.83 33.95
N ILE A 807 -21.16 -52.97 33.30
CA ILE A 807 -20.19 -53.65 32.42
C ILE A 807 -19.83 -52.75 31.23
N GLY A 808 -20.85 -52.11 30.63
CA GLY A 808 -20.65 -51.19 29.52
C GLY A 808 -19.93 -49.92 29.96
N LEU A 809 -20.30 -49.34 31.10
CA LEU A 809 -19.64 -48.14 31.61
C LEU A 809 -18.19 -48.42 32.02
N HIS A 810 -17.92 -49.57 32.63
CA HIS A 810 -16.55 -50.01 32.96
C HIS A 810 -15.69 -50.08 31.70
N SER A 811 -16.19 -50.74 30.64
CA SER A 811 -15.51 -50.84 29.34
C SER A 811 -15.30 -49.47 28.68
N PHE A 812 -16.32 -48.61 28.71
CA PHE A 812 -16.29 -47.25 28.17
C PHE A 812 -15.23 -46.38 28.85
N ILE A 813 -15.17 -46.40 30.19
CA ILE A 813 -14.18 -45.64 30.96
C ILE A 813 -12.78 -46.24 30.77
N GLN A 814 -12.66 -47.57 30.69
CA GLN A 814 -11.38 -48.23 30.45
C GLN A 814 -10.82 -47.89 29.07
N GLU A 815 -11.64 -47.87 28.02
CA GLU A 815 -11.23 -47.45 26.67
C GLU A 815 -10.79 -45.99 26.64
N TRP A 816 -11.57 -45.11 27.27
CA TRP A 816 -11.22 -43.70 27.41
C TRP A 816 -9.85 -43.52 28.07
N LEU A 817 -9.59 -44.23 29.17
CA LEU A 817 -8.31 -44.16 29.88
C LEU A 817 -7.17 -44.75 29.05
N LYS A 818 -7.36 -45.90 28.38
CA LYS A 818 -6.34 -46.50 27.49
C LYS A 818 -5.92 -45.56 26.36
N SER A 819 -6.81 -44.69 25.87
CA SER A 819 -6.48 -43.70 24.84
C SER A 819 -5.35 -42.72 25.24
N PHE A 820 -5.04 -42.60 26.55
CA PHE A 820 -3.96 -41.78 27.09
C PHE A 820 -2.67 -42.57 27.41
N GLN A 821 -2.54 -43.85 27.01
CA GLN A 821 -1.33 -44.65 27.26
C GLN A 821 -0.17 -44.39 26.29
N GLU A 822 -0.44 -43.92 25.07
CA GLU A 822 0.57 -43.84 23.99
C GLU A 822 1.06 -42.41 23.67
N TYR A 823 0.45 -41.37 24.26
CA TYR A 823 0.71 -39.97 23.89
C TYR A 823 1.03 -39.09 25.10
N SER A 824 2.14 -38.36 25.06
CA SER A 824 2.59 -37.38 26.06
C SER A 824 2.13 -35.94 25.77
N VAL A 825 1.01 -35.78 25.03
CA VAL A 825 0.43 -34.47 24.70
C VAL A 825 -1.06 -34.48 25.03
N GLY A 826 -1.47 -33.66 26.00
CA GLY A 826 -2.87 -33.58 26.43
C GLY A 826 -3.03 -33.14 27.88
N ASN A 827 -4.24 -33.33 28.42
CA ASN A 827 -4.56 -32.95 29.80
C ASN A 827 -4.19 -34.02 30.85
N LEU A 828 -3.91 -35.25 30.41
CA LEU A 828 -3.70 -36.46 31.21
C LEU A 828 -2.79 -37.41 30.42
N VAL A 829 -1.88 -38.11 31.10
CA VAL A 829 -1.16 -39.29 30.58
C VAL A 829 -1.44 -40.44 31.53
N THR A 830 -1.70 -41.63 31.01
CA THR A 830 -1.99 -42.82 31.83
C THR A 830 -0.98 -43.93 31.55
N GLU A 831 -0.72 -44.79 32.52
CA GLU A 831 0.10 -45.99 32.35
C GLU A 831 -0.57 -47.17 33.06
N LYS A 832 -0.37 -48.39 32.55
CA LYS A 832 -0.85 -49.64 33.16
C LYS A 832 -2.36 -49.66 33.47
N VAL A 833 -3.21 -49.16 32.56
CA VAL A 833 -4.68 -49.22 32.71
C VAL A 833 -5.15 -50.68 32.65
N LYS A 834 -5.58 -51.22 33.78
CA LYS A 834 -6.10 -52.59 33.92
C LYS A 834 -7.51 -52.55 34.50
N GLY A 835 -8.40 -53.32 33.89
CA GLY A 835 -9.74 -53.58 34.42
C GLY A 835 -9.71 -54.90 35.17
N PHE A 836 -10.29 -54.94 36.35
CA PHE A 836 -10.48 -56.16 37.13
C PHE A 836 -11.95 -56.39 37.38
N THR A 837 -12.33 -57.66 37.40
CA THR A 837 -13.65 -58.13 37.79
C THR A 837 -13.44 -59.27 38.76
N PHE A 838 -13.99 -59.17 39.96
CA PHE A 838 -13.84 -60.19 40.99
C PHE A 838 -15.15 -60.37 41.75
N PRO A 839 -15.40 -61.56 42.34
CA PRO A 839 -16.55 -61.80 43.20
C PRO A 839 -16.49 -60.91 44.44
N TRP A 840 -17.63 -60.38 44.87
CA TRP A 840 -17.78 -59.52 46.06
C TRP A 840 -17.11 -60.10 47.32
N LYS A 841 -17.13 -61.43 47.48
CA LYS A 841 -16.56 -62.18 48.61
C LYS A 841 -15.04 -61.98 48.77
N GLU A 842 -14.32 -61.72 47.68
CA GLU A 842 -12.87 -61.48 47.73
C GLU A 842 -12.51 -60.11 48.34
N LEU A 843 -13.46 -59.17 48.38
CA LEU A 843 -13.25 -57.82 48.91
C LEU A 843 -13.75 -57.60 50.34
N GLU A 844 -14.46 -58.58 50.89
CA GLU A 844 -15.13 -58.53 52.19
C GLU A 844 -14.17 -58.24 53.36
N GLY A 845 -12.89 -58.59 53.22
CA GLY A 845 -11.84 -58.31 54.22
C GLY A 845 -11.29 -56.88 54.22
N THR A 846 -11.60 -56.08 53.20
CA THR A 846 -10.96 -54.77 52.93
C THR A 846 -11.87 -53.57 53.16
N LEU A 847 -13.19 -53.77 53.12
CA LEU A 847 -14.21 -52.76 53.40
C LEU A 847 -14.75 -52.98 54.82
N GLY A 848 -14.89 -51.91 55.61
CA GLY A 848 -15.17 -51.99 57.05
C GLY A 848 -16.33 -52.93 57.42
N LYS A 849 -16.17 -53.65 58.55
CA LYS A 849 -17.06 -54.72 59.05
C LYS A 849 -18.58 -54.42 59.01
N GLU A 850 -18.97 -53.15 59.04
CA GLU A 850 -20.38 -52.73 59.03
C GLU A 850 -21.06 -52.89 57.66
N LEU A 851 -20.33 -52.73 56.55
CA LEU A 851 -20.93 -52.83 55.21
C LEU A 851 -21.09 -54.29 54.76
N SER A 852 -20.15 -55.17 55.16
CA SER A 852 -20.20 -56.60 54.86
C SER A 852 -21.33 -57.30 55.63
N LEU A 853 -21.57 -56.94 56.89
CA LEU A 853 -22.68 -57.49 57.69
C LEU A 853 -24.07 -57.22 57.09
N VAL A 854 -24.23 -56.14 56.32
CA VAL A 854 -25.53 -55.74 55.72
C VAL A 854 -25.72 -56.28 54.31
N LEU A 855 -24.66 -56.31 53.48
CA LEU A 855 -24.78 -56.62 52.05
C LEU A 855 -24.68 -58.12 51.74
N THR A 856 -23.89 -58.87 52.51
CA THR A 856 -23.62 -60.31 52.25
C THR A 856 -24.88 -61.20 52.32
N PRO A 857 -25.87 -60.97 53.21
CA PRO A 857 -27.12 -61.77 53.21
C PRO A 857 -28.10 -61.43 52.08
N LEU A 858 -28.02 -60.20 51.53
CA LEU A 858 -29.00 -59.67 50.56
C LEU A 858 -28.66 -59.99 49.09
N MET A 859 -27.40 -60.29 48.79
CA MET A 859 -26.89 -60.21 47.41
C MET A 859 -26.53 -61.56 46.76
N GLY A 860 -26.41 -62.65 47.53
CA GLY A 860 -26.02 -63.97 47.00
C GLY A 860 -24.53 -64.06 46.60
N GLU A 861 -24.01 -65.28 46.40
CA GLU A 861 -22.57 -65.54 46.18
C GLU A 861 -22.00 -65.04 44.83
N GLU A 862 -22.81 -64.48 43.93
CA GLU A 862 -22.43 -64.19 42.53
C GLU A 862 -22.29 -62.70 42.15
N VAL A 863 -22.37 -61.75 43.09
CA VAL A 863 -22.25 -60.33 42.72
C VAL A 863 -20.81 -59.96 42.37
N LEU A 864 -20.61 -59.52 41.13
CA LEU A 864 -19.31 -59.06 40.62
C LEU A 864 -19.08 -57.58 40.94
N VAL A 865 -17.86 -57.27 41.34
CA VAL A 865 -17.36 -55.90 41.49
C VAL A 865 -16.44 -55.59 40.33
N PHE A 866 -16.53 -54.36 39.82
CA PHE A 866 -15.69 -53.89 38.73
C PHE A 866 -14.71 -52.84 39.25
N GLU A 867 -13.44 -52.96 38.87
CA GLU A 867 -12.38 -52.04 39.26
C GLU A 867 -11.56 -51.65 38.03
N ILE A 868 -11.09 -50.40 37.98
CA ILE A 868 -10.12 -49.92 37.00
C ILE A 868 -8.95 -49.30 37.76
N ASP A 869 -7.77 -49.91 37.60
CA ASP A 869 -6.52 -49.45 38.18
C ASP A 869 -5.62 -48.87 37.11
N PHE A 870 -5.05 -47.70 37.38
CA PHE A 870 -4.09 -47.07 36.49
C PHE A 870 -3.19 -46.08 37.21
N ARG A 871 -2.02 -45.80 36.64
CA ARG A 871 -1.20 -44.64 37.01
C ARG A 871 -1.49 -43.49 36.10
N SER A 872 -1.46 -42.28 36.63
CA SER A 872 -1.69 -41.07 35.84
C SER A 872 -0.76 -39.92 36.21
N TRP A 873 -0.43 -39.12 35.21
CA TRP A 873 0.25 -37.83 35.32
C TRP A 873 -0.69 -36.73 34.84
N LEU A 874 -0.82 -35.67 35.64
CA LEU A 874 -1.77 -34.60 35.37
C LEU A 874 -1.07 -33.37 34.79
N ALA A 875 -1.66 -32.76 33.77
CA ALA A 875 -1.16 -31.50 33.22
C ALA A 875 -1.49 -30.31 34.15
N PRO A 876 -0.62 -29.30 34.27
CA PRO A 876 0.67 -29.15 33.58
C PRO A 876 1.75 -30.09 34.13
N PHE A 877 2.42 -30.82 33.24
CA PHE A 877 3.36 -31.90 33.59
C PHE A 877 4.60 -31.38 34.34
N ASP A 878 4.91 -30.09 34.20
CA ASP A 878 6.01 -29.42 34.90
C ASP A 878 5.86 -29.44 36.44
N LEU A 879 4.62 -29.63 36.94
CA LEU A 879 4.36 -29.76 38.38
C LEU A 879 4.74 -31.16 38.92
N GLY A 880 5.12 -32.09 38.04
CA GLY A 880 5.57 -33.44 38.42
C GLY A 880 4.54 -34.26 39.19
N VAL A 881 3.25 -33.93 39.07
CA VAL A 881 2.17 -34.61 39.79
C VAL A 881 1.89 -35.97 39.16
N SER A 882 2.18 -37.03 39.91
CA SER A 882 1.85 -38.41 39.53
C SER A 882 1.07 -39.11 40.63
N GLN A 883 0.13 -39.97 40.24
CA GLN A 883 -0.80 -40.61 41.14
C GLN A 883 -1.22 -41.99 40.65
N GLU A 884 -1.53 -42.86 41.60
CA GLU A 884 -2.18 -44.15 41.38
C GLU A 884 -3.67 -43.98 41.65
N VAL A 885 -4.50 -44.41 40.70
CA VAL A 885 -5.95 -44.21 40.73
C VAL A 885 -6.64 -45.56 40.66
N LYS A 886 -7.54 -45.80 41.61
CA LYS A 886 -8.47 -46.93 41.62
C LYS A 886 -9.88 -46.41 41.49
N LEU A 887 -10.58 -46.82 40.44
CA LEU A 887 -11.99 -46.52 40.22
C LEU A 887 -12.80 -47.80 40.44
N GLN A 888 -13.60 -47.83 41.50
CA GLN A 888 -14.35 -49.01 41.94
C GLN A 888 -15.85 -48.79 41.76
N PHE A 889 -16.52 -49.78 41.20
CA PHE A 889 -17.97 -49.84 41.05
C PHE A 889 -18.49 -50.84 42.09
N LEU A 890 -18.98 -50.33 43.22
CA LEU A 890 -19.36 -51.13 44.38
C LEU A 890 -20.89 -51.26 44.46
N PRO A 891 -21.43 -52.46 44.73
CA PRO A 891 -22.86 -52.63 44.95
C PRO A 891 -23.35 -51.85 46.17
N THR A 892 -24.62 -51.46 46.14
CA THR A 892 -25.30 -50.74 47.23
C THR A 892 -26.38 -51.61 47.87
N SER A 893 -27.02 -51.10 48.93
CA SER A 893 -28.16 -51.78 49.58
C SER A 893 -29.40 -51.90 48.68
N LEU A 894 -29.42 -51.23 47.53
CA LEU A 894 -30.47 -51.34 46.52
C LEU A 894 -30.07 -52.40 45.48
N GLU A 895 -31.00 -53.30 45.18
CA GLU A 895 -30.79 -54.38 44.22
C GLU A 895 -30.36 -53.82 42.85
N LYS A 896 -29.26 -54.35 42.29
CA LYS A 896 -28.71 -53.96 40.98
C LYS A 896 -28.31 -52.49 40.84
N VAL A 897 -27.96 -51.78 41.92
CA VAL A 897 -27.40 -50.42 41.84
C VAL A 897 -25.97 -50.39 42.36
N PHE A 898 -25.07 -49.81 41.56
CA PHE A 898 -23.66 -49.66 41.89
C PHE A 898 -23.29 -48.19 42.09
N ASP A 899 -22.61 -47.91 43.20
CA ASP A 899 -21.98 -46.62 43.49
C ASP A 899 -20.54 -46.61 43.00
N ILE A 900 -20.07 -45.44 42.57
CA ILE A 900 -18.72 -45.29 42.04
C ILE A 900 -17.85 -44.60 43.10
N GLN A 901 -16.82 -45.31 43.56
CA GLN A 901 -15.82 -44.79 44.48
C GLN A 901 -14.47 -44.62 43.77
N LEU A 902 -13.83 -43.49 44.02
CA LEU A 902 -12.54 -43.15 43.46
C LEU A 902 -11.52 -43.04 44.60
N THR A 903 -10.48 -43.85 44.56
CA THR A 903 -9.35 -43.77 45.48
C THR A 903 -8.12 -43.31 44.71
N ILE A 904 -7.57 -42.16 45.07
CA ILE A 904 -6.39 -41.58 44.44
C ILE A 904 -5.27 -41.55 45.46
N LYS A 905 -4.13 -42.16 45.15
CA LYS A 905 -2.92 -42.12 45.97
C LYS A 905 -1.85 -41.28 45.27
N ARG A 906 -1.39 -40.22 45.92
CA ARG A 906 -0.29 -39.36 45.45
C ARG A 906 1.01 -40.16 45.44
N LEU A 907 1.74 -40.13 44.33
CA LEU A 907 3.08 -40.71 44.20
C LEU A 907 4.16 -39.61 44.15
N SER A 908 3.88 -38.49 43.48
CA SER A 908 4.78 -37.33 43.40
C SER A 908 4.02 -36.01 43.18
N GLY A 909 4.71 -34.88 43.36
CA GLY A 909 4.16 -33.51 43.23
C GLY A 909 3.64 -32.95 44.56
N GLU A 910 3.67 -31.63 44.78
CA GLU A 910 3.25 -31.01 46.05
C GLU A 910 1.76 -31.22 46.33
N ILE A 911 1.35 -31.36 47.60
CA ILE A 911 -0.05 -31.63 47.98
C ILE A 911 -1.02 -30.54 47.47
N GLY A 912 -0.60 -29.27 47.44
CA GLY A 912 -1.39 -28.16 46.89
C GLY A 912 -1.65 -28.28 45.39
N ASP A 913 -0.60 -28.61 44.63
CA ASP A 913 -0.68 -28.81 43.19
C ASP A 913 -1.42 -30.09 42.81
N TRP A 914 -1.24 -31.15 43.57
CA TRP A 914 -2.00 -32.39 43.45
C TRP A 914 -3.50 -32.15 43.67
N LYS A 915 -3.88 -31.35 44.69
CA LYS A 915 -5.27 -30.94 44.91
C LYS A 915 -5.85 -30.15 43.74
N ARG A 916 -5.10 -29.18 43.22
CA ARG A 916 -5.55 -28.29 42.13
C ARG A 916 -5.73 -29.05 40.82
N THR A 917 -4.75 -29.86 40.44
CA THR A 917 -4.78 -30.65 39.20
C THR A 917 -5.87 -31.72 39.24
N ASN A 918 -6.13 -32.34 40.39
CA ASN A 918 -7.21 -33.31 40.54
C ASN A 918 -8.61 -32.72 40.37
N ARG A 919 -8.86 -31.45 40.72
CA ARG A 919 -10.15 -30.81 40.40
C ARG A 919 -10.44 -30.80 38.90
N ARG A 920 -9.40 -30.60 38.08
CA ARG A 920 -9.52 -30.63 36.61
C ARG A 920 -9.70 -32.06 36.11
N PHE A 921 -8.94 -33.02 36.64
CA PHE A 921 -9.08 -34.44 36.33
C PHE A 921 -10.49 -34.98 36.65
N LEU A 922 -11.02 -34.69 37.84
CA LEU A 922 -12.38 -35.06 38.25
C LEU A 922 -13.44 -34.43 37.35
N THR A 923 -13.19 -33.21 36.83
CA THR A 923 -14.09 -32.56 35.88
C THR A 923 -14.11 -33.29 34.54
N LEU A 924 -12.96 -33.76 34.06
CA LEU A 924 -12.84 -34.57 32.84
C LEU A 924 -13.52 -35.94 33.01
N LEU A 925 -13.28 -36.62 34.14
CA LEU A 925 -13.92 -37.89 34.47
C LEU A 925 -15.45 -37.75 34.57
N ARG A 926 -15.93 -36.69 35.23
CA ARG A 926 -17.36 -36.35 35.30
C ARG A 926 -17.98 -36.12 33.92
N LYS A 927 -17.26 -35.44 33.01
CA LYS A 927 -17.72 -35.24 31.63
C LYS A 927 -17.99 -36.57 30.94
N GLN A 928 -17.13 -37.58 31.14
CA GLN A 928 -17.34 -38.91 30.56
C GLN A 928 -18.56 -39.63 31.14
N PHE A 929 -18.78 -39.57 32.45
CA PHE A 929 -20.00 -40.13 33.05
C PHE A 929 -21.29 -39.46 32.55
N LEU A 930 -21.24 -38.16 32.23
CA LEU A 930 -22.36 -37.45 31.61
C LEU A 930 -22.55 -37.86 30.15
N ILE A 931 -21.45 -38.03 29.38
CA ILE A 931 -21.50 -38.51 28.00
C ILE A 931 -22.14 -39.89 27.94
N TRP A 932 -21.76 -40.81 28.84
CA TRP A 932 -22.36 -42.14 28.93
C TRP A 932 -23.89 -42.11 29.02
N ARG A 933 -24.45 -41.18 29.81
CA ARG A 933 -25.90 -41.02 29.94
C ARG A 933 -26.58 -40.54 28.66
N THR A 934 -25.85 -39.85 27.79
CA THR A 934 -26.37 -39.32 26.52
C THR A 934 -26.14 -40.25 25.33
N LEU A 935 -25.41 -41.37 25.50
CA LEU A 935 -25.23 -42.36 24.44
C LEU A 935 -26.56 -43.02 24.06
N SER A 936 -26.71 -43.35 22.77
CA SER A 936 -27.86 -44.14 22.29
C SER A 936 -27.85 -45.53 22.92
N VAL A 937 -29.03 -46.16 22.98
CA VAL A 937 -29.18 -47.52 23.53
C VAL A 937 -28.28 -48.52 22.79
N GLU A 938 -28.20 -48.41 21.46
CA GLU A 938 -27.33 -49.26 20.61
C GLU A 938 -25.84 -49.09 20.94
N ALA A 939 -25.39 -47.85 21.21
CA ALA A 939 -24.01 -47.58 21.56
C ALA A 939 -23.66 -48.15 22.95
N LYS A 940 -24.58 -48.04 23.91
CA LYS A 940 -24.42 -48.64 25.24
C LYS A 940 -24.37 -50.16 25.18
N GLU A 941 -25.26 -50.79 24.41
CA GLU A 941 -25.26 -52.24 24.17
C GLU A 941 -23.93 -52.72 23.57
N GLY A 942 -23.36 -51.97 22.61
CA GLY A 942 -22.04 -52.27 22.05
C GLY A 942 -20.93 -52.32 23.10
N TYR A 943 -20.91 -51.36 24.04
CA TYR A 943 -19.94 -51.38 25.16
C TYR A 943 -20.23 -52.51 26.16
N ILE A 944 -21.49 -52.87 26.39
CA ILE A 944 -21.86 -54.00 27.25
C ILE A 944 -21.40 -55.33 26.62
N GLU A 945 -21.59 -55.52 25.31
CA GLU A 945 -21.07 -56.69 24.59
C GLU A 945 -19.55 -56.76 24.61
N GLN A 946 -18.88 -55.62 24.43
CA GLN A 946 -17.42 -55.53 24.52
C GLN A 946 -16.91 -55.91 25.90
N GLY A 947 -17.59 -55.48 26.97
CA GLY A 947 -17.22 -55.84 28.34
C GLY A 947 -17.58 -57.25 28.77
N ARG A 948 -18.47 -57.93 28.04
CA ARG A 948 -18.76 -59.37 28.22
C ARG A 948 -17.74 -60.29 27.54
N ARG A 949 -16.98 -59.77 26.57
CA ARG A 949 -15.89 -60.49 25.87
C ARG A 949 -14.59 -60.35 26.64
#